data_AF-A0A9Q0LSN0-F1
#
_entry.id   AF-A0A9Q0LSN0-F1
#
_cell.length_a   1.000
_cell.length_b   1.000
_cell.length_c   1.000
_cell.angle_alpha   90.00
_cell.angle_beta   90.00
_cell.angle_gamma   90.00
#
_symmetry.space_group_name_H-M   'P 1'
#
loop_
_entity.id
_entity.type
_entity.pdbx_description
1 polymer ?
#
loop_
_entity_poly.entity_id
_entity_poly.type
_entity_poly.pdbx_seq_one_letter_code
_entity_poly.pdbx_strand_id
1 'polypeptide(L)'
;MKEKEKEKEKEEQKEETKQETKQETISKPKREWKIPIKSQKEKEDNDNEKEKEKEKEQKEQKEQKEEIIDLKDIENSIENSLKDNQETISKPKREWKIPIKSQKEKEKEDEKEKEKEKEKEKQDEKEKEKEKEKQIIDSTNSLKDNQEKDNQEKDNQEKDNQEKDNQEKDNKEKDNKIILKSEMPKPQFGSVGKEIELNTNYFTLGILKENVYQYSLKLDPDLKSLAARRMVYETLKKQNFDNVQTVFDGQDLIFSRKQFDNFELKLKLRKTIYTAKVEQTKTLFSSEDHEQLFNIIFNDILKRMKLHQIDRNFFDPKTKTQNKEHRFELWQGYFSSIDEKKTGLKLNLDIIHKVVRTDSVLDYINELSLYNSKFSQKRFYPQSLEERLKYPEIQKKINKALERQIVMTTYNNKTYSVSSVDFNKSPNSEIEIDNKKMTLLEFYSTHYKIPIESKTQPLLQIQQRNRTIPIYLIPELCKMTGLTPQMRKDYKCMSAISQHLFISPAEREQKLVTFIKKMQKTKEIPEYLKNWNMNINPKLEKVPARILSPPEIILNERIKVNGGPNANWTPSMKSTKILSPQKFSKWILIYPHKSQKPISGFISTLMKVAKPMGIFFANPREVLIKKENANEYLKIFKNANIVNQSTDLIVCVLPNNNKFLYDSIKSFLTCQEPVPSQCILSKTISNQKKIYSVCTKIALQVNCKVGGSLWKVNLPIQEPTMFIGIDVCHDTKQKAKSVAGLVSSTTSDCTNFYSNIIIQSKSGEEIIKKLYQFTRKSVKKFEEKNKKKPKHIFVYRDGVGESQVRYVLEEEVAEMKRAFSSFKDYSPKLTVVIVEKRIKTRFWINGENASPGTVVDSVITKQDLFDFYLVPQSVHQGTATPCHFICAYDSSQISADNLQKLTYSLCHLYYNWSGTVRVPAVCQYAHKLSFLVGQSIHSEVDYRLFDKLYYL
;
A
#
# COMPACT_ATOMS: atom_id res chain seq x y z
N MET A 1 -67.65 12.60 18.72
CA MET A 1 -66.30 12.22 18.23
C MET A 1 -65.20 13.08 18.87
N LYS A 2 -65.20 14.41 18.71
CA LYS A 2 -64.16 15.32 19.26
C LYS A 2 -63.83 15.22 20.75
N GLU A 3 -64.66 14.58 21.57
CA GLU A 3 -64.35 14.28 22.98
C GLU A 3 -63.49 13.02 23.15
N LYS A 4 -63.68 11.98 22.31
CA LYS A 4 -62.84 10.76 22.35
C LYS A 4 -61.41 10.99 21.83
N GLU A 5 -61.18 12.07 21.11
CA GLU A 5 -59.84 12.54 20.75
C GLU A 5 -59.17 13.22 21.97
N LYS A 6 -59.92 14.08 22.70
CA LYS A 6 -59.45 14.74 23.92
C LYS A 6 -59.24 13.82 25.14
N GLU A 7 -59.84 12.64 25.16
CA GLU A 7 -59.52 11.62 26.15
C GLU A 7 -58.19 10.93 25.83
N LYS A 8 -57.91 10.61 24.55
CA LYS A 8 -56.63 10.02 24.14
C LYS A 8 -55.43 10.93 24.37
N GLU A 9 -55.52 12.21 24.00
CA GLU A 9 -54.45 13.19 24.28
C GLU A 9 -54.13 13.29 25.79
N LYS A 10 -55.12 13.01 26.67
CA LYS A 10 -54.95 13.00 28.13
C LYS A 10 -54.45 11.68 28.71
N GLU A 11 -54.46 10.59 27.95
CA GLU A 11 -53.78 9.34 28.34
C GLU A 11 -52.33 9.34 27.87
N GLU A 12 -52.06 9.76 26.63
CA GLU A 12 -50.70 9.80 26.08
C GLU A 12 -49.78 10.74 26.89
N GLN A 13 -50.25 11.95 27.24
CA GLN A 13 -49.51 12.87 28.13
C GLN A 13 -49.29 12.35 29.57
N LYS A 14 -50.04 11.32 30.00
CA LYS A 14 -49.88 10.67 31.32
C LYS A 14 -48.91 9.48 31.33
N GLU A 15 -48.54 8.96 30.16
CA GLU A 15 -47.50 7.94 30.05
C GLU A 15 -46.10 8.56 29.89
N GLU A 16 -45.96 9.64 29.12
CA GLU A 16 -44.67 10.35 28.96
C GLU A 16 -44.14 10.88 30.30
N THR A 17 -44.99 11.53 31.10
CA THR A 17 -44.64 12.04 32.44
C THR A 17 -44.30 10.96 33.48
N LYS A 18 -44.52 9.67 33.16
CA LYS A 18 -44.13 8.52 34.00
C LYS A 18 -42.79 7.87 33.61
N GLN A 19 -42.19 8.22 32.47
CA GLN A 19 -40.88 7.68 32.07
C GLN A 19 -39.70 8.57 32.48
N GLU A 20 -39.87 9.89 32.57
CA GLU A 20 -38.77 10.80 32.95
C GLU A 20 -38.44 10.79 34.46
N THR A 21 -39.32 10.27 35.32
CA THR A 21 -39.16 10.28 36.80
C THR A 21 -38.45 9.04 37.38
N LYS A 22 -37.62 8.33 36.60
CA LYS A 22 -36.92 7.10 37.04
C LYS A 22 -35.43 6.96 36.63
N GLN A 23 -34.65 8.04 36.50
CA GLN A 23 -33.19 7.88 36.39
C GLN A 23 -32.28 9.02 36.92
N GLU A 24 -32.64 9.69 38.02
CA GLU A 24 -31.68 10.52 38.78
C GLU A 24 -31.49 10.05 40.23
N THR A 25 -30.27 10.26 40.73
CA THR A 25 -29.75 9.96 42.08
C THR A 25 -29.75 8.48 42.53
N ILE A 26 -28.56 7.93 42.75
CA ILE A 26 -28.06 7.54 44.09
C ILE A 26 -26.53 7.33 44.04
N SER A 27 -25.89 7.48 45.19
CA SER A 27 -24.47 7.80 45.37
C SER A 27 -23.45 6.69 45.08
N LYS A 28 -22.21 7.13 44.83
CA LYS A 28 -20.99 6.31 44.85
C LYS A 28 -20.80 5.64 46.22
N PRO A 29 -20.44 4.34 46.29
CA PRO A 29 -19.77 3.79 47.45
C PRO A 29 -18.23 3.93 47.31
N LYS A 30 -17.60 4.75 48.15
CA LYS A 30 -16.21 4.45 48.57
C LYS A 30 -16.28 3.19 49.43
N ARG A 31 -15.39 2.21 49.20
CA ARG A 31 -15.03 1.22 50.24
C ARG A 31 -13.52 1.03 50.28
N GLU A 32 -13.02 1.15 51.50
CA GLU A 32 -11.60 1.00 51.84
C GLU A 32 -11.22 -0.48 51.83
N TRP A 33 -9.99 -0.79 51.41
CA TRP A 33 -9.43 -2.11 51.61
C TRP A 33 -8.67 -2.12 52.93
N LYS A 34 -9.32 -2.61 53.99
CA LYS A 34 -8.64 -2.91 55.26
C LYS A 34 -7.63 -4.04 55.05
N ILE A 35 -6.41 -3.83 55.53
CA ILE A 35 -5.32 -4.82 55.51
C ILE A 35 -5.62 -5.91 56.54
N PRO A 36 -5.70 -7.20 56.16
CA PRO A 36 -5.70 -8.31 57.10
C PRO A 36 -4.26 -8.74 57.37
N ILE A 37 -3.77 -8.55 58.60
CA ILE A 37 -2.48 -9.11 59.03
C ILE A 37 -2.65 -10.63 59.17
N LYS A 38 -1.89 -11.40 58.38
CA LYS A 38 -1.61 -12.82 58.65
C LYS A 38 -0.12 -13.11 58.41
N SER A 39 0.63 -13.10 59.49
CA SER A 39 1.99 -13.64 59.58
C SER A 39 1.99 -15.18 59.56
N GLN A 40 3.18 -15.79 59.64
CA GLN A 40 3.42 -17.22 59.89
C GLN A 40 3.04 -18.23 58.78
N LYS A 41 3.11 -17.86 57.49
CA LYS A 41 3.32 -18.87 56.43
C LYS A 41 4.44 -18.57 55.43
N GLU A 42 4.73 -17.30 55.13
CA GLU A 42 5.78 -16.93 54.17
C GLU A 42 7.23 -17.22 54.64
N LYS A 43 7.44 -17.82 55.82
CA LYS A 43 8.76 -18.26 56.30
C LYS A 43 9.10 -19.72 55.97
N GLU A 44 8.12 -20.63 55.93
CA GLU A 44 8.39 -22.06 55.68
C GLU A 44 8.62 -22.37 54.19
N ASP A 45 7.95 -21.62 53.30
CA ASP A 45 8.15 -21.74 51.85
C ASP A 45 9.52 -21.19 51.40
N ASN A 46 10.02 -20.13 52.04
CA ASN A 46 11.27 -19.45 51.68
C ASN A 46 12.54 -20.28 51.92
N ASP A 47 12.53 -21.16 52.92
CA ASP A 47 13.67 -22.05 53.18
C ASP A 47 13.56 -23.35 52.38
N ASN A 48 12.34 -23.77 52.04
CA ASN A 48 12.05 -24.87 51.11
C ASN A 48 12.50 -24.63 49.66
N GLU A 49 12.60 -23.38 49.20
CA GLU A 49 13.21 -23.07 47.88
C GLU A 49 14.76 -23.08 47.95
N LYS A 50 15.36 -22.60 49.05
CA LYS A 50 16.83 -22.54 49.20
C LYS A 50 17.51 -23.91 49.26
N GLU A 51 16.87 -24.91 49.85
CA GLU A 51 17.40 -26.29 49.79
C GLU A 51 17.33 -26.86 48.37
N LYS A 52 16.26 -26.55 47.62
CA LYS A 52 16.07 -27.03 46.24
C LYS A 52 16.99 -26.34 45.21
N GLU A 53 17.45 -25.12 45.49
CA GLU A 53 18.54 -24.50 44.71
C GLU A 53 19.90 -25.13 45.02
N LYS A 54 20.20 -25.45 46.30
CA LYS A 54 21.45 -26.14 46.67
C LYS A 54 21.56 -27.56 46.12
N GLU A 55 20.47 -28.34 46.11
CA GLU A 55 20.44 -29.66 45.45
C GLU A 55 20.69 -29.57 43.93
N LYS A 56 20.33 -28.45 43.30
CA LYS A 56 20.61 -28.20 41.88
C LYS A 56 22.08 -27.86 41.63
N GLU A 57 22.64 -26.92 42.38
CA GLU A 57 24.05 -26.55 42.23
C GLU A 57 24.98 -27.76 42.48
N GLN A 58 24.66 -28.63 43.44
CA GLN A 58 25.41 -29.87 43.68
C GLN A 58 25.24 -30.95 42.60
N LYS A 59 24.19 -30.90 41.77
CA LYS A 59 24.05 -31.77 40.58
C LYS A 59 24.79 -31.20 39.37
N GLU A 60 24.62 -29.92 39.07
CA GLU A 60 25.29 -29.28 37.93
C GLU A 60 26.82 -29.25 38.09
N GLN A 61 27.36 -29.20 39.32
CA GLN A 61 28.79 -29.37 39.59
C GLN A 61 29.30 -30.82 39.46
N LYS A 62 28.40 -31.82 39.38
CA LYS A 62 28.77 -33.24 39.26
C LYS A 62 28.77 -33.74 37.81
N GLU A 63 28.00 -33.11 36.93
CA GLU A 63 27.97 -33.42 35.48
C GLU A 63 29.08 -32.71 34.66
N GLN A 64 29.91 -31.85 35.27
CA GLN A 64 30.99 -31.09 34.60
C GLN A 64 32.40 -31.65 34.84
N LYS A 65 32.56 -32.95 35.14
CA LYS A 65 33.87 -33.51 35.53
C LYS A 65 34.28 -34.86 34.94
N GLU A 66 33.51 -35.39 33.99
CA GLU A 66 33.87 -36.58 33.20
C GLU A 66 33.70 -36.26 31.69
N GLU A 67 34.33 -37.05 30.83
CA GLU A 67 34.46 -36.87 29.35
C GLU A 67 35.28 -35.65 28.86
N ILE A 68 36.58 -35.89 28.70
CA ILE A 68 37.53 -35.20 27.80
C ILE A 68 38.05 -36.28 26.82
N ILE A 69 38.63 -35.88 25.66
CA ILE A 69 39.24 -36.73 24.59
C ILE A 69 38.19 -37.24 23.58
N ASP A 70 38.35 -37.16 22.25
CA ASP A 70 39.20 -36.38 21.31
C ASP A 70 38.55 -36.49 19.89
N LEU A 71 39.26 -36.13 18.81
CA LEU A 71 39.02 -36.39 17.38
C LEU A 71 37.92 -35.50 16.73
N LYS A 72 38.22 -34.44 15.96
CA LYS A 72 39.03 -34.33 14.71
C LYS A 72 38.52 -35.09 13.47
N ASP A 73 37.57 -36.01 13.61
CA ASP A 73 37.28 -36.97 12.52
C ASP A 73 36.05 -36.67 11.65
N ILE A 74 35.36 -35.55 11.85
CA ILE A 74 34.13 -35.22 11.08
C ILE A 74 34.36 -34.20 9.95
N GLU A 75 35.32 -33.27 10.06
CA GLU A 75 35.61 -32.31 8.97
C GLU A 75 36.34 -32.98 7.79
N ASN A 76 37.10 -34.05 8.03
CA ASN A 76 37.72 -34.90 6.99
C ASN A 76 36.71 -35.66 6.09
N SER A 77 35.41 -35.62 6.39
CA SER A 77 34.37 -36.40 5.70
C SER A 77 33.70 -35.67 4.52
N ILE A 78 33.89 -34.35 4.36
CA ILE A 78 33.20 -33.55 3.33
C ILE A 78 34.09 -33.25 2.10
N GLU A 79 35.40 -33.00 2.28
CA GLU A 79 36.30 -32.69 1.15
C GLU A 79 36.62 -33.91 0.26
N ASN A 80 36.43 -35.14 0.74
CA ASN A 80 36.64 -36.38 -0.03
C ASN A 80 35.46 -36.74 -0.96
N SER A 81 34.77 -35.73 -1.54
CA SER A 81 33.70 -35.92 -2.53
C SER A 81 33.93 -35.18 -3.87
N LEU A 82 35.05 -34.46 -4.00
CA LEU A 82 35.47 -33.80 -5.25
C LEU A 82 36.96 -34.04 -5.53
N LYS A 83 37.28 -35.25 -5.99
CA LYS A 83 38.51 -35.57 -6.73
C LYS A 83 38.15 -36.29 -8.02
N ASP A 84 38.64 -35.73 -9.11
CA ASP A 84 39.16 -36.32 -10.36
C ASP A 84 39.49 -35.11 -11.26
N ASN A 85 40.65 -34.97 -11.92
CA ASN A 85 41.77 -35.90 -12.14
C ASN A 85 43.14 -35.16 -12.21
N GLN A 86 44.22 -35.85 -11.81
CA GLN A 86 45.60 -35.85 -12.39
C GLN A 86 46.42 -34.52 -12.51
N GLU A 87 47.78 -34.46 -12.40
CA GLU A 87 48.81 -35.45 -12.01
C GLU A 87 50.18 -34.81 -11.55
N THR A 88 50.84 -35.47 -10.59
CA THR A 88 52.31 -35.61 -10.28
C THR A 88 53.38 -34.48 -10.32
N ILE A 89 54.10 -34.33 -9.18
CA ILE A 89 55.60 -34.25 -8.99
C ILE A 89 56.34 -32.90 -9.27
N SER A 90 57.38 -32.41 -8.54
CA SER A 90 58.07 -32.81 -7.27
C SER A 90 58.67 -31.65 -6.38
N LYS A 91 60.01 -31.53 -6.20
CA LYS A 91 60.74 -30.86 -5.05
C LYS A 91 62.31 -30.98 -5.18
N PRO A 92 63.21 -30.48 -4.27
CA PRO A 92 63.13 -29.51 -3.11
C PRO A 92 64.36 -28.55 -2.78
N LYS A 93 64.13 -27.51 -1.92
CA LYS A 93 65.04 -26.88 -0.87
C LYS A 93 66.28 -26.02 -1.29
N ARG A 94 66.93 -25.12 -0.49
CA ARG A 94 66.99 -24.76 0.98
C ARG A 94 67.49 -23.27 1.17
N GLU A 95 66.97 -22.38 2.05
CA GLU A 95 67.40 -21.92 3.44
C GLU A 95 68.81 -21.24 3.59
N TRP A 96 69.22 -20.22 4.41
CA TRP A 96 68.80 -19.23 5.49
C TRP A 96 69.99 -18.17 5.71
N LYS A 97 70.09 -17.06 6.54
CA LYS A 97 69.23 -16.01 7.21
C LYS A 97 70.08 -14.96 8.09
N ILE A 98 69.61 -13.70 8.35
CA ILE A 98 69.91 -12.67 9.46
C ILE A 98 71.17 -11.65 9.48
N PRO A 99 71.30 -10.57 10.36
CA PRO A 99 71.86 -9.21 10.01
C PRO A 99 72.87 -8.52 11.02
N ILE A 100 73.11 -7.17 10.99
CA ILE A 100 73.46 -6.29 12.18
C ILE A 100 73.44 -4.73 11.93
N LYS A 101 73.77 -3.91 12.97
CA LYS A 101 73.51 -2.46 13.23
C LYS A 101 74.46 -1.39 12.62
N SER A 102 74.11 -0.12 12.86
CA SER A 102 74.68 1.19 12.46
C SER A 102 75.90 1.70 13.25
N GLN A 103 76.81 2.43 12.55
CA GLN A 103 77.62 3.54 13.11
C GLN A 103 78.36 4.30 11.99
N LYS A 104 78.29 5.65 11.94
CA LYS A 104 79.37 6.57 11.51
C LYS A 104 78.93 8.04 11.45
N GLU A 105 79.42 8.83 12.40
CA GLU A 105 79.62 10.28 12.19
C GLU A 105 80.85 10.47 11.28
N LYS A 106 80.68 10.16 9.99
CA LYS A 106 81.51 10.67 8.88
C LYS A 106 80.67 11.47 7.87
N GLU A 107 79.42 11.74 8.20
CA GLU A 107 78.58 12.76 7.58
C GLU A 107 79.04 14.15 8.08
N LYS A 108 79.56 15.00 7.17
CA LYS A 108 79.38 16.49 7.13
C LYS A 108 80.33 17.26 6.21
N GLU A 109 81.48 16.68 5.82
CA GLU A 109 82.45 17.39 4.96
C GLU A 109 82.39 16.90 3.49
N ASP A 110 82.29 15.59 3.24
CA ASP A 110 82.23 14.99 1.89
C ASP A 110 80.96 15.29 1.06
N GLU A 111 79.94 15.93 1.65
CA GLU A 111 78.66 16.25 0.98
C GLU A 111 78.64 17.62 0.29
N LYS A 112 79.36 18.62 0.84
CA LYS A 112 79.18 20.04 0.44
C LYS A 112 79.80 20.43 -0.91
N GLU A 113 80.70 19.61 -1.46
CA GLU A 113 81.21 19.81 -2.82
C GLU A 113 80.35 19.10 -3.86
N LYS A 114 79.77 17.93 -3.53
CA LYS A 114 78.97 17.10 -4.44
C LYS A 114 77.55 17.63 -4.74
N GLU A 115 77.06 18.60 -3.96
CA GLU A 115 75.81 19.30 -4.31
C GLU A 115 76.01 20.35 -5.42
N LYS A 116 77.16 21.03 -5.46
CA LYS A 116 77.38 22.19 -6.36
C LYS A 116 77.54 21.82 -7.83
N GLU A 117 78.00 20.62 -8.15
CA GLU A 117 78.03 20.12 -9.54
C GLU A 117 76.60 19.71 -9.98
N LYS A 118 75.84 19.05 -9.11
CA LYS A 118 74.49 18.54 -9.38
C LYS A 118 73.43 19.61 -9.59
N GLU A 119 73.65 20.84 -9.16
CA GLU A 119 72.72 21.95 -9.46
C GLU A 119 72.89 22.49 -10.89
N LYS A 120 74.09 22.41 -11.49
CA LYS A 120 74.33 22.88 -12.86
C LYS A 120 73.70 21.96 -13.91
N GLU A 121 73.93 20.65 -13.81
CA GLU A 121 73.35 19.67 -14.75
C GLU A 121 71.81 19.75 -14.80
N LYS A 122 71.17 19.96 -13.63
CA LYS A 122 69.71 20.12 -13.50
C LYS A 122 69.14 21.42 -14.09
N GLN A 123 69.99 22.37 -14.48
CA GLN A 123 69.56 23.62 -15.08
C GLN A 123 69.48 23.49 -16.62
N ASP A 124 70.46 22.81 -17.23
CA ASP A 124 70.52 22.57 -18.68
C ASP A 124 69.49 21.55 -19.20
N GLU A 125 69.04 20.60 -18.36
CA GLU A 125 67.92 19.71 -18.73
C GLU A 125 66.59 20.47 -18.84
N LYS A 126 66.34 21.43 -17.94
CA LYS A 126 65.05 22.14 -17.81
C LYS A 126 64.72 23.11 -18.93
N GLU A 127 65.69 23.50 -19.75
CA GLU A 127 65.42 24.31 -20.95
C GLU A 127 65.05 23.40 -22.14
N LYS A 128 65.66 22.22 -22.23
CA LYS A 128 65.40 21.21 -23.29
C LYS A 128 64.04 20.52 -23.15
N GLU A 129 63.44 20.47 -21.96
CA GLU A 129 62.04 20.03 -21.80
C GLU A 129 61.04 21.07 -22.33
N LYS A 130 61.26 22.37 -22.06
CA LYS A 130 60.31 23.45 -22.40
C LYS A 130 60.10 23.66 -23.89
N GLU A 131 61.12 23.42 -24.71
CA GLU A 131 60.97 23.47 -26.17
C GLU A 131 60.11 22.31 -26.71
N LYS A 132 60.20 21.13 -26.09
CA LYS A 132 59.39 19.96 -26.45
C LYS A 132 57.92 20.14 -26.07
N GLU A 133 57.62 20.73 -24.90
CA GLU A 133 56.24 21.01 -24.50
C GLU A 133 55.52 21.92 -25.51
N LYS A 134 56.19 22.97 -26.02
CA LYS A 134 55.59 23.88 -27.01
C LYS A 134 55.12 23.17 -28.29
N GLN A 135 55.96 22.31 -28.87
CA GLN A 135 55.61 21.61 -30.12
C GLN A 135 54.43 20.63 -29.98
N ILE A 136 54.18 20.13 -28.77
CA ILE A 136 53.04 19.25 -28.44
C ILE A 136 51.73 20.04 -28.26
N ILE A 137 51.82 21.29 -27.79
CA ILE A 137 50.64 22.16 -27.57
C ILE A 137 50.04 22.62 -28.90
N ASP A 138 50.86 23.10 -29.84
CA ASP A 138 50.36 23.61 -31.13
C ASP A 138 49.72 22.51 -31.98
N SER A 139 50.26 21.28 -31.91
CA SER A 139 49.71 20.11 -32.59
C SER A 139 48.46 19.50 -31.94
N THR A 140 48.17 19.81 -30.67
CA THR A 140 46.91 19.36 -30.01
C THR A 140 45.75 20.36 -30.10
N ASN A 141 45.97 21.58 -30.59
CA ASN A 141 44.89 22.56 -30.75
C ASN A 141 44.14 22.42 -32.08
N SER A 142 44.83 22.20 -33.21
CA SER A 142 44.17 22.00 -34.52
C SER A 142 43.25 20.77 -34.60
N LEU A 143 43.46 19.78 -33.73
CA LEU A 143 42.59 18.60 -33.60
C LEU A 143 41.29 18.88 -32.84
N LYS A 144 41.22 19.93 -32.01
CA LYS A 144 40.03 20.29 -31.22
C LYS A 144 39.01 21.05 -32.06
N ASP A 145 39.46 22.06 -32.81
CA ASP A 145 38.59 22.96 -33.59
C ASP A 145 37.74 22.20 -34.65
N ASN A 146 38.24 21.07 -35.15
CA ASN A 146 37.48 20.19 -36.04
C ASN A 146 36.50 19.29 -35.27
N GLN A 147 36.86 18.79 -34.07
CA GLN A 147 35.94 18.00 -33.23
C GLN A 147 34.77 18.82 -32.67
N GLU A 148 34.96 20.11 -32.37
CA GLU A 148 33.86 20.95 -31.87
C GLU A 148 32.79 21.21 -32.94
N LYS A 149 33.18 21.41 -34.21
CA LYS A 149 32.22 21.59 -35.33
C LYS A 149 31.41 20.32 -35.60
N ASP A 150 32.10 19.19 -35.68
CA ASP A 150 31.52 17.86 -35.90
C ASP A 150 30.52 17.46 -34.79
N ASN A 151 30.71 17.97 -33.58
CA ASN A 151 29.78 17.77 -32.48
C ASN A 151 28.60 18.74 -32.54
N GLN A 152 28.79 20.02 -32.90
CA GLN A 152 27.70 21.00 -32.98
C GLN A 152 26.62 20.62 -34.03
N GLU A 153 27.00 20.05 -35.18
CA GLU A 153 26.00 19.59 -36.16
C GLU A 153 25.21 18.37 -35.65
N LYS A 154 25.87 17.41 -34.98
CA LYS A 154 25.22 16.24 -34.39
C LYS A 154 24.26 16.65 -33.25
N ASP A 155 24.69 17.56 -32.39
CA ASP A 155 23.89 18.13 -31.31
C ASP A 155 22.60 18.80 -31.82
N ASN A 156 22.66 19.47 -32.98
CA ASN A 156 21.51 20.12 -33.59
C ASN A 156 20.58 19.11 -34.26
N GLN A 157 21.11 18.08 -34.93
CA GLN A 157 20.29 16.99 -35.48
C GLN A 157 19.60 16.18 -34.38
N GLU A 158 20.23 15.95 -33.22
CA GLU A 158 19.54 15.32 -32.07
C GLU A 158 18.44 16.21 -31.50
N LYS A 159 18.63 17.54 -31.41
CA LYS A 159 17.60 18.48 -30.93
C LYS A 159 16.39 18.52 -31.85
N ASP A 160 16.61 18.64 -33.17
CA ASP A 160 15.54 18.64 -34.18
C ASP A 160 14.74 17.33 -34.17
N ASN A 161 15.44 16.20 -34.01
CA ASN A 161 14.78 14.91 -33.85
C ASN A 161 14.00 14.84 -32.53
N GLN A 162 14.54 15.31 -31.41
CA GLN A 162 13.83 15.32 -30.12
C GLN A 162 12.59 16.23 -30.12
N GLU A 163 12.59 17.39 -30.77
CA GLU A 163 11.38 18.22 -30.87
C GLU A 163 10.31 17.58 -31.77
N LYS A 164 10.69 16.97 -32.90
CA LYS A 164 9.77 16.17 -33.74
C LYS A 164 9.19 14.98 -32.97
N ASP A 165 10.04 14.25 -32.26
CA ASP A 165 9.67 13.07 -31.45
C ASP A 165 8.75 13.46 -30.28
N ASN A 166 8.79 14.70 -29.80
CA ASN A 166 7.86 15.21 -28.77
C ASN A 166 6.55 15.75 -29.37
N GLN A 167 6.58 16.42 -30.53
CA GLN A 167 5.37 16.81 -31.24
C GLN A 167 4.56 15.60 -31.72
N GLU A 168 5.24 14.53 -32.19
CA GLU A 168 4.59 13.25 -32.47
C GLU A 168 3.92 12.66 -31.22
N LYS A 169 4.55 12.71 -30.05
CA LYS A 169 3.95 12.20 -28.80
C LYS A 169 2.72 12.99 -28.38
N ASP A 170 2.77 14.32 -28.45
CA ASP A 170 1.64 15.21 -28.09
C ASP A 170 0.44 14.99 -29.04
N ASN A 171 0.70 14.84 -30.35
CA ASN A 171 -0.34 14.55 -31.33
C ASN A 171 -0.89 13.12 -31.16
N LYS A 172 0.00 12.11 -31.03
CA LYS A 172 -0.41 10.73 -30.73
C LYS A 172 -1.25 10.67 -29.45
N GLU A 173 -0.92 11.40 -28.37
CA GLU A 173 -1.73 11.36 -27.14
C GLU A 173 -3.14 11.99 -27.34
N LYS A 174 -3.27 13.03 -28.16
CA LYS A 174 -4.59 13.57 -28.58
C LYS A 174 -5.39 12.59 -29.43
N ASP A 175 -4.80 12.08 -30.51
CA ASP A 175 -5.46 11.16 -31.44
C ASP A 175 -5.93 9.90 -30.70
N ASN A 176 -5.09 9.39 -29.81
CA ASN A 176 -5.43 8.25 -28.96
C ASN A 176 -6.54 8.56 -27.93
N LYS A 177 -6.63 9.77 -27.38
CA LYS A 177 -7.80 10.18 -26.56
C LYS A 177 -9.09 10.18 -27.39
N ILE A 178 -9.04 10.60 -28.65
CA ILE A 178 -10.19 10.61 -29.56
C ILE A 178 -10.61 9.18 -29.91
N ILE A 179 -9.66 8.30 -30.25
CA ILE A 179 -9.89 6.87 -30.50
C ILE A 179 -10.48 6.19 -29.26
N LEU A 180 -9.97 6.48 -28.06
CA LEU A 180 -10.53 5.93 -26.81
C LEU A 180 -11.98 6.35 -26.58
N LYS A 181 -12.32 7.62 -26.83
CA LYS A 181 -13.71 8.09 -26.74
C LYS A 181 -14.64 7.42 -27.76
N SER A 182 -14.13 6.85 -28.86
CA SER A 182 -14.94 6.14 -29.86
C SER A 182 -15.12 4.64 -29.58
N GLU A 183 -14.18 3.99 -28.88
CA GLU A 183 -14.28 2.58 -28.49
C GLU A 183 -15.09 2.33 -27.20
N MET A 184 -15.18 3.31 -26.30
CA MET A 184 -15.88 3.15 -25.02
C MET A 184 -17.42 3.18 -25.17
N PRO A 185 -18.16 2.45 -24.30
CA PRO A 185 -19.61 2.53 -24.24
C PRO A 185 -20.12 3.95 -23.96
N LYS A 186 -21.13 4.38 -24.73
CA LYS A 186 -21.83 5.66 -24.48
C LYS A 186 -22.43 5.71 -23.06
N PRO A 187 -22.46 6.89 -22.41
CA PRO A 187 -23.10 7.07 -21.10
C PRO A 187 -24.54 6.53 -21.06
N GLN A 188 -24.87 5.83 -19.98
CA GLN A 188 -26.22 5.36 -19.70
C GLN A 188 -26.61 5.63 -18.24
N PHE A 189 -27.89 5.85 -17.99
CA PHE A 189 -28.45 6.16 -16.69
C PHE A 189 -29.55 5.13 -16.35
N GLY A 190 -29.56 4.65 -15.11
CA GLY A 190 -30.55 3.71 -14.61
C GLY A 190 -31.81 4.40 -14.07
N SER A 191 -32.88 3.65 -14.01
CA SER A 191 -34.24 4.08 -13.65
C SER A 191 -34.79 3.37 -12.42
N VAL A 192 -34.27 2.19 -12.07
CA VAL A 192 -34.88 1.30 -11.08
C VAL A 192 -34.28 1.50 -9.69
N GLY A 193 -35.16 1.57 -8.69
CA GLY A 193 -34.83 1.68 -7.28
C GLY A 193 -35.76 2.67 -6.57
N LYS A 194 -35.62 2.84 -5.26
CA LYS A 194 -36.26 3.95 -4.55
C LYS A 194 -35.42 5.21 -4.74
N GLU A 195 -35.98 6.24 -5.34
CA GLU A 195 -35.32 7.55 -5.46
C GLU A 195 -35.09 8.20 -4.08
N ILE A 196 -33.92 8.83 -3.94
CA ILE A 196 -33.52 9.67 -2.80
C ILE A 196 -32.62 10.81 -3.31
N GLU A 197 -32.47 11.85 -2.50
CA GLU A 197 -31.45 12.88 -2.69
C GLU A 197 -30.33 12.69 -1.67
N LEU A 198 -29.07 12.82 -2.09
CA LEU A 198 -27.89 12.68 -1.24
C LEU A 198 -27.08 13.98 -1.18
N ASN A 199 -26.59 14.32 0.00
CA ASN A 199 -25.47 15.24 0.15
C ASN A 199 -24.18 14.52 -0.26
N THR A 200 -23.32 15.21 -1.00
CA THR A 200 -21.98 14.73 -1.36
C THR A 200 -20.90 15.55 -0.66
N ASN A 201 -19.63 15.18 -0.85
CA ASN A 201 -18.48 16.02 -0.47
C ASN A 201 -17.94 16.90 -1.62
N TYR A 202 -18.73 17.12 -2.66
CA TYR A 202 -18.40 18.03 -3.76
C TYR A 202 -18.94 19.45 -3.49
N PHE A 203 -18.27 20.45 -4.06
CA PHE A 203 -18.75 21.83 -4.18
C PHE A 203 -18.71 22.27 -5.65
N THR A 204 -19.76 22.92 -6.14
CA THR A 204 -19.78 23.46 -7.51
C THR A 204 -18.87 24.69 -7.64
N LEU A 205 -18.07 24.71 -8.71
CA LEU A 205 -17.25 25.84 -9.12
C LEU A 205 -17.95 26.61 -10.25
N GLY A 206 -18.25 27.88 -10.03
CA GLY A 206 -18.71 28.77 -11.10
C GLY A 206 -17.52 29.41 -11.79
N ILE A 207 -17.49 29.38 -13.13
CA ILE A 207 -16.50 30.06 -13.96
C ILE A 207 -17.22 30.92 -15.00
N LEU A 208 -16.81 32.18 -15.12
CA LEU A 208 -17.24 33.04 -16.22
C LEU A 208 -16.46 32.62 -17.48
N LYS A 209 -17.17 32.25 -18.55
CA LYS A 209 -16.59 31.71 -19.79
C LYS A 209 -15.68 32.74 -20.48
N GLU A 210 -14.39 32.60 -20.25
CA GLU A 210 -13.32 33.37 -20.89
C GLU A 210 -12.16 32.43 -21.25
N ASN A 211 -11.40 32.80 -22.29
CA ASN A 211 -10.19 32.07 -22.68
C ASN A 211 -9.14 32.16 -21.57
N VAL A 212 -8.43 31.06 -21.34
CA VAL A 212 -7.12 31.07 -20.67
C VAL A 212 -6.03 30.86 -21.75
N TYR A 213 -4.79 31.20 -21.43
CA TYR A 213 -3.64 31.09 -22.33
C TYR A 213 -2.53 30.30 -21.63
N GLN A 214 -2.06 29.22 -22.26
CA GLN A 214 -0.99 28.37 -21.76
C GLN A 214 0.35 28.73 -22.42
N TYR A 215 1.37 28.91 -21.60
CA TYR A 215 2.74 29.21 -22.02
C TYR A 215 3.70 28.14 -21.51
N SER A 216 4.71 27.83 -22.31
CA SER A 216 5.86 27.00 -21.92
C SER A 216 7.00 27.89 -21.45
N LEU A 217 7.60 27.56 -20.31
CA LEU A 217 8.82 28.13 -19.77
C LEU A 217 10.00 27.20 -20.11
N LYS A 218 10.70 27.45 -21.23
CA LYS A 218 11.98 26.80 -21.53
C LYS A 218 13.10 27.52 -20.76
N LEU A 219 14.07 26.76 -20.25
CA LEU A 219 15.22 27.27 -19.51
C LEU A 219 16.53 26.69 -20.06
N ASP A 220 17.45 27.57 -20.41
CA ASP A 220 18.81 27.22 -20.84
C ASP A 220 19.85 27.85 -19.90
N PRO A 221 20.74 27.07 -19.24
CA PRO A 221 20.77 25.60 -19.20
C PRO A 221 19.60 25.01 -18.39
N ASP A 222 19.20 23.76 -18.68
CA ASP A 222 18.06 23.12 -18.01
C ASP A 222 18.21 23.02 -16.48
N LEU A 223 17.23 23.59 -15.78
CA LEU A 223 17.16 23.65 -14.33
C LEU A 223 16.34 22.49 -13.76
N LYS A 224 16.93 21.30 -13.64
CA LYS A 224 16.28 20.05 -13.14
C LYS A 224 15.69 20.10 -11.71
N SER A 225 15.79 21.23 -11.02
CA SER A 225 15.24 21.44 -9.68
C SER A 225 13.93 22.23 -9.72
N LEU A 226 12.80 21.54 -9.51
CA LEU A 226 11.46 22.13 -9.43
C LEU A 226 11.35 23.31 -8.45
N ALA A 227 12.13 23.26 -7.35
CA ALA A 227 12.16 24.35 -6.37
C ALA A 227 12.89 25.60 -6.92
N ALA A 228 13.93 25.41 -7.74
CA ALA A 228 14.66 26.50 -8.38
C ALA A 228 13.89 27.04 -9.60
N ARG A 229 13.22 26.19 -10.38
CA ARG A 229 12.26 26.61 -11.43
C ARG A 229 11.15 27.48 -10.86
N ARG A 230 10.62 27.14 -9.67
CA ARG A 230 9.67 28.02 -8.95
C ARG A 230 10.30 29.35 -8.52
N MET A 231 11.55 29.40 -8.08
CA MET A 231 12.24 30.68 -7.79
C MET A 231 12.39 31.54 -9.05
N VAL A 232 12.79 30.94 -10.18
CA VAL A 232 12.86 31.57 -11.50
C VAL A 232 11.51 32.19 -11.88
N TYR A 233 10.42 31.42 -11.77
CA TYR A 233 9.07 31.92 -12.04
C TYR A 233 8.67 33.09 -11.12
N GLU A 234 8.96 33.04 -9.82
CA GLU A 234 8.70 34.15 -8.89
C GLU A 234 9.58 35.40 -9.18
N THR A 235 10.70 35.26 -9.89
CA THR A 235 11.48 36.40 -10.40
C THR A 235 10.86 36.96 -11.68
N LEU A 236 10.53 36.13 -12.66
CA LEU A 236 9.79 36.54 -13.87
C LEU A 236 8.50 37.29 -13.51
N LYS A 237 7.79 36.80 -12.49
CA LYS A 237 6.55 37.40 -12.00
C LYS A 237 6.68 38.79 -11.38
N LYS A 238 7.91 39.20 -11.00
CA LYS A 238 8.22 40.54 -10.48
C LYS A 238 8.91 41.46 -11.50
N GLN A 239 9.09 41.00 -12.73
CA GLN A 239 9.81 41.71 -13.78
C GLN A 239 8.96 41.89 -15.04
N ASN A 240 8.18 40.87 -15.43
CA ASN A 240 7.47 40.83 -16.72
C ASN A 240 5.98 40.43 -16.63
N PHE A 241 5.46 40.03 -15.46
CA PHE A 241 4.02 39.74 -15.28
C PHE A 241 3.27 40.82 -14.48
N ASP A 242 3.78 42.05 -14.43
CA ASP A 242 3.08 43.17 -13.80
C ASP A 242 1.70 43.37 -14.44
N ASN A 243 0.66 43.45 -13.61
CA ASN A 243 -0.75 43.51 -14.00
C ASN A 243 -1.31 42.27 -14.75
N VAL A 244 -0.58 41.13 -14.77
CA VAL A 244 -1.00 39.86 -15.38
C VAL A 244 -1.09 38.74 -14.33
N GLN A 245 -2.30 38.25 -14.08
CA GLN A 245 -2.56 37.17 -13.12
C GLN A 245 -2.09 35.81 -13.67
N THR A 246 -0.90 35.37 -13.26
CA THR A 246 -0.29 34.09 -13.66
C THR A 246 -0.24 33.03 -12.54
N VAL A 247 -0.37 31.76 -12.93
CA VAL A 247 -0.03 30.57 -12.11
C VAL A 247 0.90 29.61 -12.86
N PHE A 248 1.68 28.81 -12.12
CA PHE A 248 2.71 27.90 -12.64
C PHE A 248 2.64 26.52 -11.98
N ASP A 249 2.66 25.47 -12.80
CA ASP A 249 2.62 24.07 -12.36
C ASP A 249 3.82 23.67 -11.49
N GLY A 250 4.97 24.33 -11.67
CA GLY A 250 6.24 24.04 -11.00
C GLY A 250 7.24 23.25 -11.85
N GLN A 251 6.88 22.94 -13.09
CA GLN A 251 7.70 22.31 -14.12
C GLN A 251 7.91 23.29 -15.26
N ASP A 252 7.00 23.36 -16.23
CA ASP A 252 7.18 24.04 -17.51
C ASP A 252 5.96 24.89 -17.91
N LEU A 253 4.78 24.68 -17.31
CA LEU A 253 3.52 25.30 -17.78
C LEU A 253 3.07 26.48 -16.92
N ILE A 254 3.06 27.66 -17.54
CA ILE A 254 2.47 28.90 -17.00
C ILE A 254 1.09 29.10 -17.64
N PHE A 255 0.12 29.51 -16.83
CA PHE A 255 -1.25 29.81 -17.28
C PHE A 255 -1.62 31.25 -16.91
N SER A 256 -2.31 31.95 -17.82
CA SER A 256 -2.75 33.34 -17.66
C SER A 256 -4.15 33.57 -18.22
N ARG A 257 -4.94 34.43 -17.57
CA ARG A 257 -6.23 34.91 -18.08
C ARG A 257 -6.12 36.02 -19.14
N LYS A 258 -4.99 36.72 -19.20
CA LYS A 258 -4.68 37.71 -20.26
C LYS A 258 -3.65 37.11 -21.19
N GLN A 259 -3.82 37.30 -22.50
CA GLN A 259 -2.76 37.06 -23.46
C GLN A 259 -1.66 38.11 -23.27
N PHE A 260 -0.41 37.70 -23.43
CA PHE A 260 0.79 38.54 -23.40
C PHE A 260 1.79 37.99 -24.41
N ASP A 261 2.69 38.82 -24.91
CA ASP A 261 3.62 38.42 -25.98
C ASP A 261 4.71 37.46 -25.49
N ASN A 262 5.21 36.61 -26.41
CA ASN A 262 6.34 35.74 -26.12
C ASN A 262 7.59 36.58 -25.77
N PHE A 263 8.35 36.20 -24.74
CA PHE A 263 9.54 36.93 -24.33
C PHE A 263 10.68 36.01 -23.85
N GLU A 264 11.89 36.54 -23.85
CA GLU A 264 13.09 35.91 -23.31
C GLU A 264 13.74 36.84 -22.28
N LEU A 265 14.18 36.29 -21.14
CA LEU A 265 14.84 37.09 -20.09
C LEU A 265 15.99 36.33 -19.43
N LYS A 266 17.13 37.00 -19.28
CA LYS A 266 18.36 36.42 -18.70
C LYS A 266 18.44 36.65 -17.19
N LEU A 267 18.24 35.58 -16.43
CA LEU A 267 18.12 35.56 -14.98
C LEU A 267 19.37 35.01 -14.30
N LYS A 268 19.97 35.75 -13.37
CA LYS A 268 21.09 35.26 -12.57
C LYS A 268 20.61 34.54 -11.31
N LEU A 269 20.68 33.21 -11.30
CA LEU A 269 20.37 32.38 -10.13
C LEU A 269 21.65 31.79 -9.55
N ARG A 270 22.00 32.21 -8.32
CA ARG A 270 23.30 31.94 -7.67
C ARG A 270 24.47 32.49 -8.52
N LYS A 271 25.30 31.60 -9.10
CA LYS A 271 26.44 31.97 -9.98
C LYS A 271 26.15 31.80 -11.47
N THR A 272 25.06 31.14 -11.84
CA THR A 272 24.72 30.79 -13.23
C THR A 272 23.71 31.79 -13.79
N ILE A 273 23.87 32.16 -15.06
CA ILE A 273 22.86 32.91 -15.81
C ILE A 273 22.00 31.88 -16.56
N TYR A 274 20.69 32.03 -16.45
CA TYR A 274 19.69 31.20 -17.14
C TYR A 274 18.93 32.08 -18.12
N THR A 275 18.86 31.67 -19.38
CA THR A 275 17.95 32.23 -20.38
C THR A 275 16.58 31.59 -20.16
N ALA A 276 15.61 32.39 -19.75
CA ALA A 276 14.22 31.98 -19.54
C ALA A 276 13.36 32.44 -20.70
N LYS A 277 12.91 31.51 -21.54
CA LYS A 277 12.08 31.78 -22.73
C LYS A 277 10.64 31.34 -22.44
N VAL A 278 9.69 32.28 -22.57
CA VAL A 278 8.27 32.08 -22.30
C VAL A 278 7.49 32.21 -23.61
N GLU A 279 6.87 31.11 -24.04
CA GLU A 279 6.21 31.03 -25.35
C GLU A 279 4.79 30.47 -25.25
N GLN A 280 3.81 31.13 -25.86
CA GLN A 280 2.42 30.64 -25.91
C GLN A 280 2.37 29.32 -26.70
N THR A 281 1.70 28.31 -26.12
CA THR A 281 1.61 26.96 -26.70
C THR A 281 0.19 26.58 -27.09
N LYS A 282 -0.81 26.91 -26.25
CA LYS A 282 -2.21 26.50 -26.42
C LYS A 282 -3.12 27.62 -25.90
N THR A 283 -4.23 27.88 -26.60
CA THR A 283 -5.33 28.74 -26.13
C THR A 283 -6.46 27.84 -25.63
N LEU A 284 -7.06 28.23 -24.51
CA LEU A 284 -7.73 27.31 -23.59
C LEU A 284 -9.21 27.68 -23.48
N PHE A 285 -10.07 26.97 -24.21
CA PHE A 285 -11.47 27.38 -24.46
C PHE A 285 -12.52 26.69 -23.58
N SER A 286 -12.37 25.39 -23.31
CA SER A 286 -13.26 24.62 -22.43
C SER A 286 -12.67 24.51 -21.01
N SER A 287 -13.49 24.18 -20.02
CA SER A 287 -13.01 23.74 -18.71
C SER A 287 -12.46 22.31 -18.73
N GLU A 288 -12.98 21.44 -19.62
CA GLU A 288 -12.59 20.03 -19.78
C GLU A 288 -11.09 19.84 -20.04
N ASP A 289 -10.55 20.69 -20.91
CA ASP A 289 -9.16 20.66 -21.34
C ASP A 289 -8.17 21.07 -20.21
N HIS A 290 -8.66 21.63 -19.10
CA HIS A 290 -7.83 22.35 -18.11
C HIS A 290 -8.06 21.97 -16.64
N GLU A 291 -8.49 20.74 -16.33
CA GLU A 291 -8.58 20.23 -14.95
C GLU A 291 -7.29 20.51 -14.13
N GLN A 292 -6.12 20.39 -14.75
CA GLN A 292 -4.81 20.69 -14.13
C GLN A 292 -4.70 22.15 -13.64
N LEU A 293 -5.21 23.14 -14.40
CA LEU A 293 -5.17 24.56 -14.04
C LEU A 293 -5.93 24.81 -12.73
N PHE A 294 -7.16 24.31 -12.63
CA PHE A 294 -8.00 24.56 -11.45
C PHE A 294 -7.43 23.87 -10.21
N ASN A 295 -6.84 22.67 -10.37
CA ASN A 295 -6.06 22.04 -9.30
C ASN A 295 -4.85 22.88 -8.89
N ILE A 296 -4.12 23.53 -9.81
CA ILE A 296 -3.01 24.46 -9.46
C ILE A 296 -3.52 25.68 -8.69
N ILE A 297 -4.59 26.33 -9.16
CA ILE A 297 -5.23 27.49 -8.52
C ILE A 297 -5.67 27.14 -7.09
N PHE A 298 -6.38 26.02 -6.91
CA PHE A 298 -6.84 25.60 -5.58
C PHE A 298 -5.66 25.21 -4.66
N ASN A 299 -4.60 24.61 -5.20
CA ASN A 299 -3.36 24.36 -4.46
C ASN A 299 -2.61 25.64 -4.06
N ASP A 300 -2.85 26.80 -4.69
CA ASP A 300 -2.37 28.11 -4.21
C ASP A 300 -3.27 28.65 -3.08
N ILE A 301 -4.59 28.54 -3.22
CA ILE A 301 -5.58 28.89 -2.20
C ILE A 301 -5.27 28.16 -0.87
N LEU A 302 -4.99 26.86 -0.91
CA LEU A 302 -4.63 26.08 0.28
C LEU A 302 -3.32 26.57 0.94
N LYS A 303 -2.35 27.08 0.17
CA LYS A 303 -1.11 27.68 0.71
C LYS A 303 -1.39 29.04 1.34
N ARG A 304 -2.25 29.87 0.74
CA ARG A 304 -2.71 31.15 1.32
C ARG A 304 -3.45 30.97 2.65
N MET A 305 -4.20 29.86 2.79
CA MET A 305 -4.78 29.43 4.08
C MET A 305 -3.74 28.97 5.12
N LYS A 306 -2.44 29.03 4.80
CA LYS A 306 -1.30 28.64 5.65
C LYS A 306 -1.29 27.15 6.01
N LEU A 307 -1.77 26.31 5.09
CA LEU A 307 -1.70 24.86 5.16
C LEU A 307 -0.39 24.35 4.57
N HIS A 308 0.19 23.32 5.16
CA HIS A 308 1.42 22.71 4.68
C HIS A 308 1.13 21.54 3.75
N GLN A 309 1.69 21.58 2.54
CA GLN A 309 1.60 20.48 1.59
C GLN A 309 2.47 19.30 2.06
N ILE A 310 1.87 18.12 2.20
CA ILE A 310 2.56 16.85 2.43
C ILE A 310 2.04 15.85 1.39
N ASP A 311 2.96 15.31 0.59
CA ASP A 311 2.64 14.54 -0.62
C ASP A 311 1.73 15.37 -1.58
N ARG A 312 0.53 14.87 -1.90
CA ARG A 312 -0.49 15.54 -2.73
C ARG A 312 -1.59 16.28 -1.93
N ASN A 313 -1.45 16.43 -0.60
CA ASN A 313 -2.53 16.92 0.25
C ASN A 313 -2.05 18.03 1.21
N PHE A 314 -2.98 18.75 1.85
CA PHE A 314 -2.67 19.93 2.66
C PHE A 314 -3.14 19.77 4.10
N PHE A 315 -2.26 20.02 5.06
CA PHE A 315 -2.51 19.80 6.50
C PHE A 315 -2.40 21.11 7.29
N ASP A 316 -3.20 21.28 8.34
CA ASP A 316 -3.17 22.46 9.22
C ASP A 316 -2.41 22.12 10.53
N PRO A 317 -1.15 22.55 10.71
CA PRO A 317 -0.36 22.19 11.89
C PRO A 317 -0.95 22.73 13.20
N LYS A 318 -1.84 23.73 13.13
CA LYS A 318 -2.54 24.29 14.31
C LYS A 318 -3.62 23.35 14.84
N THR A 319 -4.09 22.41 14.01
CA THR A 319 -5.12 21.41 14.38
C THR A 319 -4.53 20.10 14.92
N LYS A 320 -3.20 20.04 15.13
CA LYS A 320 -2.53 18.80 15.53
C LYS A 320 -3.01 18.32 16.90
N THR A 321 -3.50 17.09 16.98
CA THR A 321 -3.90 16.44 18.23
C THR A 321 -2.81 15.50 18.70
N GLN A 322 -2.22 15.72 19.87
CA GLN A 322 -1.12 14.91 20.40
C GLN A 322 -1.64 13.80 21.35
N ASN A 323 -1.28 12.56 21.06
CA ASN A 323 -1.40 11.45 22.01
C ASN A 323 -0.03 11.16 22.64
N LYS A 324 0.10 11.49 23.94
CA LYS A 324 1.37 11.32 24.69
C LYS A 324 1.63 9.85 25.09
N GLU A 325 0.60 9.07 25.42
CA GLU A 325 0.73 7.64 25.80
C GLU A 325 1.38 6.81 24.67
N HIS A 326 1.01 7.08 23.42
CA HIS A 326 1.45 6.33 22.24
C HIS A 326 2.40 7.12 21.32
N ARG A 327 2.96 8.25 21.78
CA ARG A 327 3.99 9.05 21.08
C ARG A 327 3.65 9.44 19.63
N PHE A 328 2.45 9.97 19.39
CA PHE A 328 2.07 10.46 18.05
C PHE A 328 1.28 11.78 18.06
N GLU A 329 1.34 12.49 16.95
CA GLU A 329 0.46 13.59 16.57
C GLU A 329 -0.44 13.14 15.40
N LEU A 330 -1.71 13.52 15.46
CA LEU A 330 -2.66 13.46 14.36
C LEU A 330 -2.78 14.85 13.75
N TRP A 331 -2.31 15.02 12.51
CA TRP A 331 -2.43 16.25 11.75
C TRP A 331 -3.68 16.14 10.87
N GLN A 332 -4.71 16.97 11.12
CA GLN A 332 -5.87 17.06 10.22
C GLN A 332 -5.49 17.82 8.94
N GLY A 333 -6.07 17.40 7.83
CA GLY A 333 -5.87 18.04 6.53
C GLY A 333 -7.00 17.76 5.57
N TYR A 334 -6.80 18.21 4.33
CA TYR A 334 -7.76 18.19 3.26
C TYR A 334 -7.13 17.56 2.02
N PHE A 335 -7.85 16.60 1.45
CA PHE A 335 -7.69 16.18 0.06
C PHE A 335 -8.56 17.10 -0.81
N SER A 336 -8.03 17.52 -1.95
CA SER A 336 -8.77 18.26 -2.98
C SER A 336 -8.47 17.69 -4.36
N SER A 337 -9.50 17.50 -5.18
CA SER A 337 -9.41 17.34 -6.63
C SER A 337 -10.45 18.26 -7.27
N ILE A 338 -10.12 18.84 -8.43
CA ILE A 338 -11.10 19.52 -9.27
C ILE A 338 -11.18 18.78 -10.59
N ASP A 339 -12.37 18.29 -10.90
CA ASP A 339 -12.64 17.46 -12.06
C ASP A 339 -13.89 18.01 -12.78
N GLU A 340 -13.93 17.95 -14.12
CA GLU A 340 -15.14 18.20 -14.90
C GLU A 340 -16.11 17.02 -14.74
N LYS A 341 -17.36 17.33 -14.41
CA LYS A 341 -18.46 16.37 -14.27
C LYS A 341 -19.63 16.78 -15.15
N LYS A 342 -20.63 15.89 -15.33
CA LYS A 342 -21.82 16.12 -16.18
C LYS A 342 -22.60 17.42 -15.92
N THR A 343 -22.35 18.10 -14.79
CA THR A 343 -22.99 19.39 -14.42
C THR A 343 -21.95 20.50 -14.19
N GLY A 344 -20.85 20.47 -14.93
CA GLY A 344 -19.72 21.41 -14.84
C GLY A 344 -18.65 20.97 -13.84
N LEU A 345 -17.62 21.80 -13.67
CA LEU A 345 -16.52 21.60 -12.71
C LEU A 345 -16.99 21.45 -11.26
N LYS A 346 -16.50 20.41 -10.59
CA LYS A 346 -16.76 20.15 -9.16
C LYS A 346 -15.46 20.01 -8.38
N LEU A 347 -15.37 20.68 -7.24
CA LEU A 347 -14.32 20.50 -6.24
C LEU A 347 -14.67 19.33 -5.31
N ASN A 348 -13.96 18.21 -5.43
CA ASN A 348 -14.01 17.08 -4.49
C ASN A 348 -13.16 17.41 -3.26
N LEU A 349 -13.78 17.72 -2.12
CA LEU A 349 -13.06 18.06 -0.87
C LEU A 349 -13.32 17.00 0.20
N ASP A 350 -12.28 16.33 0.70
CA ASP A 350 -12.41 15.26 1.73
C ASP A 350 -11.45 15.46 2.89
N ILE A 351 -11.90 15.17 4.11
CA ILE A 351 -11.10 15.33 5.33
C ILE A 351 -10.20 14.11 5.50
N ILE A 352 -8.92 14.38 5.76
CA ILE A 352 -7.88 13.37 5.92
C ILE A 352 -7.05 13.63 7.19
N HIS A 353 -6.28 12.63 7.61
CA HIS A 353 -5.32 12.76 8.69
C HIS A 353 -3.99 12.11 8.33
N LYS A 354 -2.88 12.75 8.72
CA LYS A 354 -1.55 12.14 8.73
C LYS A 354 -1.19 11.80 10.18
N VAL A 355 -0.77 10.56 10.44
CA VAL A 355 -0.14 10.22 11.71
C VAL A 355 1.35 10.54 11.58
N VAL A 356 1.88 11.32 12.51
CA VAL A 356 3.30 11.68 12.62
C VAL A 356 3.75 11.27 14.03
N ARG A 357 4.81 10.47 14.16
CA ARG A 357 5.34 10.12 15.50
C ARG A 357 5.97 11.34 16.15
N THR A 358 5.86 11.46 17.48
CA THR A 358 6.47 12.57 18.22
C THR A 358 7.97 12.38 18.38
N ASP A 359 8.40 11.13 18.52
CA ASP A 359 9.79 10.72 18.66
C ASP A 359 10.52 10.68 17.30
N SER A 360 11.83 10.95 17.34
CA SER A 360 12.69 11.01 16.16
C SER A 360 13.00 9.61 15.63
N VAL A 361 13.61 9.54 14.44
CA VAL A 361 14.15 8.27 13.93
C VAL A 361 15.38 7.86 14.78
N LEU A 362 16.10 8.79 15.39
CA LEU A 362 17.20 8.48 16.32
C LEU A 362 16.69 7.78 17.59
N ASP A 363 15.61 8.28 18.20
CA ASP A 363 14.94 7.65 19.34
C ASP A 363 14.51 6.22 19.00
N TYR A 364 13.93 6.04 17.80
CA TYR A 364 13.46 4.73 17.36
C TYR A 364 14.61 3.76 17.02
N ILE A 365 15.73 4.25 16.49
CA ILE A 365 16.98 3.49 16.34
C ILE A 365 17.49 3.04 17.72
N ASN A 366 17.45 3.93 18.72
CA ASN A 366 17.86 3.61 20.08
C ASN A 366 16.94 2.55 20.71
N GLU A 367 15.61 2.72 20.65
CA GLU A 367 14.61 1.73 21.09
C GLU A 367 14.86 0.35 20.45
N LEU A 368 15.06 0.31 19.13
CA LEU A 368 15.34 -0.91 18.39
C LEU A 368 16.67 -1.56 18.80
N SER A 369 17.69 -0.78 19.15
CA SER A 369 18.98 -1.31 19.62
C SER A 369 18.85 -2.03 20.97
N LEU A 370 18.11 -1.45 21.92
CA LEU A 370 17.94 -1.99 23.28
C LEU A 370 17.17 -3.32 23.32
N TYR A 371 16.19 -3.50 22.42
CA TYR A 371 15.19 -4.57 22.49
C TYR A 371 15.70 -5.96 22.02
N ASN A 372 16.88 -6.41 22.46
CA ASN A 372 17.51 -7.66 22.01
C ASN A 372 17.72 -8.68 23.16
N SER A 373 16.73 -9.55 23.37
CA SER A 373 16.63 -10.43 24.56
C SER A 373 17.75 -11.48 24.70
N LYS A 374 18.57 -11.71 23.67
CA LYS A 374 19.78 -12.57 23.77
C LYS A 374 21.00 -11.86 24.38
N PHE A 375 20.99 -10.53 24.43
CA PHE A 375 22.11 -9.73 24.93
C PHE A 375 21.83 -9.09 26.29
N SER A 376 20.57 -8.83 26.64
CA SER A 376 20.15 -8.33 27.95
C SER A 376 20.40 -9.28 29.13
N GLN A 377 20.91 -10.49 28.88
CA GLN A 377 21.35 -11.47 29.88
C GLN A 377 22.88 -11.51 30.07
N LYS A 378 23.66 -10.75 29.28
CA LYS A 378 25.11 -10.64 29.47
C LYS A 378 25.43 -9.54 30.48
N ARG A 379 26.33 -9.82 31.44
CA ARG A 379 26.83 -8.84 32.44
C ARG A 379 27.44 -7.56 31.83
N PHE A 380 27.89 -7.62 30.57
CA PHE A 380 28.39 -6.47 29.81
C PHE A 380 27.46 -6.21 28.61
N TYR A 381 26.48 -5.33 28.79
CA TYR A 381 25.67 -4.79 27.70
C TYR A 381 26.03 -3.30 27.47
N PRO A 382 26.44 -2.89 26.25
CA PRO A 382 26.89 -1.52 26.00
C PRO A 382 25.83 -0.45 26.30
N GLN A 383 26.21 0.58 27.06
CA GLN A 383 25.32 1.67 27.46
C GLN A 383 25.23 2.78 26.40
N SER A 384 26.31 3.06 25.64
CA SER A 384 26.26 4.01 24.52
C SER A 384 25.49 3.45 23.32
N LEU A 385 24.86 4.32 22.53
CA LEU A 385 24.24 3.90 21.27
C LEU A 385 25.30 3.48 20.24
N GLU A 386 26.43 4.18 20.19
CA GLU A 386 27.54 3.94 19.26
C GLU A 386 28.09 2.52 19.35
N GLU A 387 28.35 2.03 20.56
CA GLU A 387 28.80 0.65 20.76
C GLU A 387 27.73 -0.37 20.36
N ARG A 388 26.44 -0.12 20.66
CA ARG A 388 25.35 -1.00 20.21
C ARG A 388 25.23 -1.07 18.68
N LEU A 389 25.53 0.02 17.98
CA LEU A 389 25.49 0.07 16.52
C LEU A 389 26.67 -0.65 15.83
N LYS A 390 27.74 -1.00 16.55
CA LYS A 390 28.84 -1.85 16.02
C LYS A 390 28.44 -3.31 15.78
N TYR A 391 27.32 -3.77 16.33
CA TYR A 391 26.88 -5.18 16.22
C TYR A 391 26.04 -5.43 14.94
N PRO A 392 26.47 -6.32 14.01
CA PRO A 392 25.75 -6.55 12.76
C PRO A 392 24.30 -7.04 12.93
N GLU A 393 24.00 -7.82 13.98
CA GLU A 393 22.64 -8.23 14.35
C GLU A 393 21.73 -7.01 14.63
N ILE A 394 22.24 -5.99 15.32
CA ILE A 394 21.50 -4.77 15.65
C ILE A 394 21.34 -3.91 14.39
N GLN A 395 22.39 -3.73 13.59
CA GLN A 395 22.32 -3.04 12.30
C GLN A 395 21.28 -3.67 11.37
N LYS A 396 21.29 -5.00 11.21
CA LYS A 396 20.36 -5.78 10.38
C LYS A 396 18.91 -5.67 10.86
N LYS A 397 18.69 -5.64 12.18
CA LYS A 397 17.38 -5.40 12.79
C LYS A 397 16.86 -3.99 12.51
N ILE A 398 17.72 -2.97 12.65
CA ILE A 398 17.38 -1.56 12.39
C ILE A 398 17.07 -1.34 10.91
N ASN A 399 17.93 -1.81 10.00
CA ASN A 399 17.70 -1.76 8.56
C ASN A 399 16.36 -2.40 8.18
N LYS A 400 16.07 -3.60 8.68
CA LYS A 400 14.80 -4.31 8.44
C LYS A 400 13.56 -3.61 9.03
N ALA A 401 13.74 -2.72 10.01
CA ALA A 401 12.65 -1.94 10.59
C ALA A 401 12.43 -0.59 9.89
N LEU A 402 13.48 -0.01 9.29
CA LEU A 402 13.44 1.30 8.62
C LEU A 402 13.37 1.23 7.09
N GLU A 403 13.74 0.12 6.44
CA GLU A 403 13.57 -0.06 5.00
C GLU A 403 12.12 0.23 4.57
N ARG A 404 11.98 1.09 3.56
CA ARG A 404 10.71 1.55 2.96
C ARG A 404 9.75 2.22 3.93
N GLN A 405 10.21 2.65 5.11
CA GLN A 405 9.44 3.51 5.99
C GLN A 405 9.45 4.94 5.47
N ILE A 406 8.30 5.61 5.55
CA ILE A 406 8.19 7.02 5.17
C ILE A 406 8.51 7.88 6.40
N VAL A 407 9.66 8.55 6.34
CA VAL A 407 10.08 9.55 7.32
C VAL A 407 9.72 10.95 6.82
N MET A 408 9.51 11.88 7.75
CA MET A 408 9.26 13.30 7.47
C MET A 408 10.32 14.16 8.15
N THR A 409 10.96 15.05 7.40
CA THR A 409 11.99 15.96 7.92
C THR A 409 11.37 17.14 8.65
N THR A 410 11.79 17.39 9.89
CA THR A 410 11.19 18.39 10.80
C THR A 410 11.32 19.83 10.29
N TYR A 411 12.36 20.11 9.51
CA TYR A 411 12.76 21.44 9.06
C TYR A 411 12.07 21.93 7.77
N ASN A 412 11.40 21.04 7.02
CA ASN A 412 10.66 21.43 5.81
C ASN A 412 9.44 20.54 5.48
N ASN A 413 9.04 19.65 6.40
CA ASN A 413 7.91 18.72 6.29
C ASN A 413 7.91 17.80 5.04
N LYS A 414 9.05 17.63 4.36
CA LYS A 414 9.16 16.72 3.21
C LYS A 414 9.18 15.26 3.66
N THR A 415 8.49 14.43 2.90
CA THR A 415 8.40 12.98 3.08
C THR A 415 9.42 12.25 2.21
N TYR A 416 10.12 11.27 2.78
CA TYR A 416 11.09 10.43 2.07
C TYR A 416 10.90 8.95 2.45
N SER A 417 11.04 8.05 1.48
CA SER A 417 11.13 6.61 1.73
C SER A 417 12.58 6.22 2.02
N VAL A 418 12.87 5.77 3.24
CA VAL A 418 14.20 5.27 3.59
C VAL A 418 14.52 4.03 2.74
N SER A 419 15.71 4.00 2.15
CA SER A 419 16.20 2.84 1.38
C SER A 419 17.04 1.91 2.27
N SER A 420 17.91 2.52 3.08
CA SER A 420 18.84 1.85 3.99
C SER A 420 19.27 2.82 5.09
N VAL A 421 19.91 2.29 6.13
CA VAL A 421 20.68 3.05 7.13
C VAL A 421 22.16 2.76 6.89
N ASP A 422 22.93 3.82 6.71
CA ASP A 422 24.38 3.81 6.56
C ASP A 422 25.01 3.99 7.95
N PHE A 423 25.57 2.91 8.49
CA PHE A 423 26.22 2.89 9.81
C PHE A 423 27.72 3.28 9.74
N ASN A 424 28.26 3.46 8.54
CA ASN A 424 29.66 3.82 8.32
C ASN A 424 29.86 5.33 8.15
N LYS A 425 28.77 6.10 8.01
CA LYS A 425 28.74 7.56 7.94
C LYS A 425 27.98 8.17 9.10
N SER A 426 28.36 9.40 9.45
CA SER A 426 27.71 10.22 10.49
C SER A 426 27.56 11.67 10.02
N PRO A 427 26.95 12.57 10.82
CA PRO A 427 26.92 14.02 10.51
C PRO A 427 28.29 14.67 10.23
N ASN A 428 29.38 14.10 10.75
CA ASN A 428 30.76 14.55 10.50
C ASN A 428 31.30 14.12 9.13
N SER A 429 30.68 13.15 8.44
CA SER A 429 31.19 12.65 7.15
C SER A 429 31.01 13.68 6.04
N GLU A 430 32.04 13.87 5.21
CA GLU A 430 31.90 14.58 3.95
C GLU A 430 30.83 13.90 3.06
N ILE A 431 29.95 14.70 2.49
CA ILE A 431 29.08 14.31 1.38
C ILE A 431 29.16 15.34 0.26
N GLU A 432 28.83 14.90 -0.95
CA GLU A 432 28.77 15.77 -2.12
C GLU A 432 27.36 16.38 -2.27
N ILE A 433 27.29 17.70 -2.26
CA ILE A 433 26.07 18.50 -2.43
C ILE A 433 26.36 19.59 -3.47
N ASP A 434 25.57 19.66 -4.55
CA ASP A 434 25.73 20.64 -5.64
C ASP A 434 27.21 20.75 -6.13
N ASN A 435 27.86 19.59 -6.35
CA ASN A 435 29.27 19.41 -6.74
C ASN A 435 30.29 20.03 -5.78
N LYS A 436 29.95 20.11 -4.49
CA LYS A 436 30.88 20.48 -3.40
C LYS A 436 30.89 19.41 -2.32
N LYS A 437 32.08 19.13 -1.79
CA LYS A 437 32.23 18.41 -0.53
C LYS A 437 31.90 19.34 0.63
N MET A 438 31.03 18.90 1.53
CA MET A 438 30.81 19.53 2.84
C MET A 438 30.26 18.48 3.82
N THR A 439 30.38 18.73 5.12
CA THR A 439 29.74 17.88 6.14
C THR A 439 28.24 18.17 6.23
N LEU A 440 27.48 17.21 6.75
CA LEU A 440 26.06 17.43 7.06
C LEU A 440 25.87 18.43 8.21
N LEU A 441 26.82 18.53 9.15
CA LEU A 441 26.82 19.55 10.20
C LEU A 441 26.83 20.97 9.60
N GLU A 442 27.76 21.25 8.69
CA GLU A 442 27.84 22.54 7.99
C GLU A 442 26.57 22.79 7.18
N PHE A 443 26.08 21.78 6.45
CA PHE A 443 24.89 21.92 5.62
C PHE A 443 23.65 22.35 6.42
N TYR A 444 23.36 21.70 7.54
CA TYR A 444 22.19 22.05 8.38
C TYR A 444 22.39 23.34 9.16
N SER A 445 23.61 23.65 9.59
CA SER A 445 23.95 24.93 10.21
C SER A 445 23.77 26.09 9.24
N THR A 446 24.37 26.04 8.04
CA THR A 446 24.31 27.12 7.05
C THR A 446 22.93 27.27 6.41
N HIS A 447 22.27 26.18 5.99
CA HIS A 447 21.02 26.26 5.23
C HIS A 447 19.75 26.32 6.08
N TYR A 448 19.77 25.76 7.29
CA TYR A 448 18.57 25.67 8.15
C TYR A 448 18.75 26.30 9.54
N LYS A 449 19.98 26.68 9.94
CA LYS A 449 20.31 27.19 11.27
C LYS A 449 19.96 26.23 12.41
N ILE A 450 20.11 24.93 12.15
CA ILE A 450 19.77 23.85 13.09
C ILE A 450 21.06 23.25 13.66
N PRO A 451 21.28 23.29 14.99
CA PRO A 451 22.33 22.50 15.63
C PRO A 451 21.95 21.00 15.61
N ILE A 452 22.96 20.14 15.63
CA ILE A 452 22.81 18.68 15.68
C ILE A 452 23.55 18.18 16.91
N GLU A 453 22.86 17.47 17.78
CA GLU A 453 23.37 17.02 19.07
C GLU A 453 24.21 15.75 18.91
N SER A 454 23.68 14.72 18.24
CA SER A 454 24.37 13.44 18.09
C SER A 454 25.24 13.39 16.83
N LYS A 455 26.48 13.89 16.94
CA LYS A 455 27.48 13.94 15.85
C LYS A 455 27.94 12.57 15.33
N THR A 456 27.62 11.50 16.05
CA THR A 456 28.03 10.11 15.82
C THR A 456 26.89 9.21 15.35
N GLN A 457 25.65 9.72 15.24
CA GLN A 457 24.52 8.93 14.76
C GLN A 457 24.71 8.44 13.31
N PRO A 458 24.16 7.27 12.93
CA PRO A 458 24.19 6.78 11.57
C PRO A 458 23.30 7.63 10.66
N LEU A 459 23.46 7.54 9.34
CA LEU A 459 22.66 8.30 8.38
C LEU A 459 21.55 7.46 7.73
N LEU A 460 20.40 8.08 7.48
CA LEU A 460 19.36 7.49 6.63
C LEU A 460 19.74 7.72 5.16
N GLN A 461 19.82 6.65 4.37
CA GLN A 461 20.13 6.70 2.94
C GLN A 461 18.84 6.56 2.12
N ILE A 462 18.67 7.42 1.11
CA ILE A 462 17.51 7.48 0.24
C ILE A 462 17.96 7.48 -1.22
N GLN A 463 17.72 6.37 -1.92
CA GLN A 463 17.92 6.30 -3.37
C GLN A 463 16.65 6.83 -4.08
N GLN A 464 16.82 7.84 -4.94
CA GLN A 464 15.78 8.26 -5.88
C GLN A 464 16.08 7.66 -7.25
N ARG A 465 15.04 7.26 -7.99
CA ARG A 465 15.20 6.63 -9.33
C ARG A 465 16.00 7.49 -10.31
N ASN A 466 15.90 8.80 -10.19
CA ASN A 466 16.47 9.78 -11.12
C ASN A 466 17.72 10.48 -10.53
N ARG A 467 18.41 9.86 -9.56
CA ARG A 467 19.66 10.35 -9.00
C ARG A 467 20.69 9.22 -8.92
N THR A 468 21.92 9.52 -9.34
CA THR A 468 23.10 8.69 -9.11
C THR A 468 23.50 8.74 -7.64
N ILE A 469 23.78 9.93 -7.11
CA ILE A 469 24.17 10.16 -5.71
C ILE A 469 22.94 9.99 -4.78
N PRO A 470 23.02 9.12 -3.75
CA PRO A 470 21.94 8.97 -2.77
C PRO A 470 21.81 10.20 -1.87
N ILE A 471 20.58 10.51 -1.45
CA ILE A 471 20.34 11.55 -0.45
C ILE A 471 20.57 10.95 0.94
N TYR A 472 21.31 11.67 1.78
CA TYR A 472 21.50 11.35 3.20
C TYR A 472 20.70 12.28 4.10
N LEU A 473 20.04 11.72 5.12
CA LEU A 473 19.29 12.47 6.14
C LEU A 473 19.73 12.05 7.55
N ILE A 474 19.67 12.99 8.49
CA ILE A 474 20.02 12.77 9.90
C ILE A 474 18.78 12.24 10.65
N PRO A 475 18.86 11.07 11.33
CA PRO A 475 17.74 10.50 12.08
C PRO A 475 17.11 11.42 13.14
N GLU A 476 17.90 12.23 13.84
CA GLU A 476 17.48 13.25 14.81
C GLU A 476 16.52 14.28 14.20
N LEU A 477 16.77 14.69 12.95
CA LEU A 477 15.97 15.67 12.21
C LEU A 477 14.80 15.03 11.42
N CYS A 478 14.54 13.74 11.64
CA CYS A 478 13.51 12.97 10.97
C CYS A 478 12.50 12.42 11.97
N LYS A 479 11.21 12.40 11.59
CA LYS A 479 10.12 11.74 12.33
C LYS A 479 9.51 10.63 11.50
N MET A 480 9.18 9.51 12.14
CA MET A 480 8.45 8.41 11.51
C MET A 480 7.01 8.82 11.17
N THR A 481 6.46 8.40 10.04
CA THR A 481 5.04 8.65 9.68
C THR A 481 4.22 7.38 9.53
N GLY A 482 2.90 7.51 9.71
CA GLY A 482 1.97 6.40 9.68
C GLY A 482 1.97 5.56 10.96
N LEU A 483 1.42 4.34 10.86
CA LEU A 483 1.24 3.43 11.99
C LEU A 483 2.10 2.17 11.83
N THR A 484 2.94 1.91 12.83
CA THR A 484 3.81 0.73 12.87
C THR A 484 3.00 -0.57 13.00
N PRO A 485 3.55 -1.74 12.64
CA PRO A 485 2.90 -3.04 12.86
C PRO A 485 2.60 -3.35 14.33
N GLN A 486 3.22 -2.64 15.27
CA GLN A 486 3.01 -2.72 16.71
C GLN A 486 1.80 -1.85 17.10
N MET A 487 1.77 -0.57 16.71
CA MET A 487 0.64 0.33 16.96
C MET A 487 -0.67 -0.25 16.39
N ARG A 488 -0.63 -0.84 15.19
CA ARG A 488 -1.79 -1.51 14.56
C ARG A 488 -2.28 -2.77 15.28
N LYS A 489 -1.51 -3.31 16.23
CA LYS A 489 -1.89 -4.46 17.07
C LYS A 489 -2.35 -4.05 18.47
N ASP A 490 -1.97 -2.85 18.91
CA ASP A 490 -2.45 -2.29 20.17
C ASP A 490 -3.86 -1.73 20.00
N TYR A 491 -4.79 -2.30 20.75
CA TYR A 491 -6.19 -1.89 20.75
C TYR A 491 -6.37 -0.49 21.36
N LYS A 492 -5.59 -0.10 22.38
CA LYS A 492 -5.65 1.25 22.95
C LYS A 492 -5.27 2.29 21.91
N CYS A 493 -4.07 2.12 21.32
CA CYS A 493 -3.55 2.99 20.28
C CYS A 493 -4.55 3.13 19.13
N MET A 494 -5.01 2.02 18.57
CA MET A 494 -6.00 2.03 17.49
C MET A 494 -7.34 2.64 17.90
N SER A 495 -7.82 2.47 19.14
CA SER A 495 -9.06 3.09 19.63
C SER A 495 -8.94 4.61 19.70
N ALA A 496 -7.86 5.14 20.29
CA ALA A 496 -7.61 6.57 20.37
C ALA A 496 -7.44 7.21 18.97
N ILE A 497 -6.79 6.51 18.04
CA ILE A 497 -6.69 6.93 16.64
C ILE A 497 -8.07 6.94 15.96
N SER A 498 -8.88 5.88 16.17
CA SER A 498 -10.17 5.69 15.50
C SER A 498 -11.18 6.79 15.82
N GLN A 499 -11.15 7.34 17.05
CA GLN A 499 -11.99 8.47 17.46
C GLN A 499 -11.81 9.72 16.57
N HIS A 500 -10.62 9.92 16.00
CA HIS A 500 -10.35 11.03 15.08
C HIS A 500 -10.46 10.62 13.61
N LEU A 501 -10.13 9.37 13.25
CA LEU A 501 -10.19 8.92 11.85
C LEU A 501 -11.62 8.65 11.35
N PHE A 502 -12.51 8.19 12.21
CA PHE A 502 -13.86 7.74 11.83
C PHE A 502 -14.92 8.85 11.99
N ILE A 503 -14.61 10.02 11.44
CA ILE A 503 -15.51 11.18 11.31
C ILE A 503 -16.87 10.73 10.74
N SER A 504 -17.95 11.06 11.46
CA SER A 504 -19.34 10.75 11.06
C SER A 504 -19.77 11.60 9.84
N PRO A 505 -20.86 11.27 9.11
CA PRO A 505 -21.25 12.06 7.96
C PRO A 505 -21.70 13.48 8.34
N ALA A 506 -22.48 13.64 9.41
CA ALA A 506 -22.83 14.95 9.97
C ALA A 506 -21.60 15.79 10.38
N GLU A 507 -20.62 15.18 11.05
CA GLU A 507 -19.37 15.86 11.44
C GLU A 507 -18.52 16.23 10.20
N ARG A 508 -18.51 15.38 9.17
CA ARG A 508 -17.83 15.65 7.90
C ARG A 508 -18.46 16.83 7.18
N GLU A 509 -19.78 16.87 7.05
CA GLU A 509 -20.53 17.99 6.49
C GLU A 509 -20.21 19.30 7.23
N GLN A 510 -20.34 19.30 8.55
CA GLN A 510 -20.07 20.48 9.38
C GLN A 510 -18.63 20.99 9.18
N LYS A 511 -17.63 20.10 9.19
CA LYS A 511 -16.22 20.46 9.01
C LYS A 511 -15.91 20.96 7.59
N LEU A 512 -16.46 20.34 6.54
CA LEU A 512 -16.27 20.77 5.15
C LEU A 512 -16.91 22.14 4.88
N VAL A 513 -18.16 22.34 5.31
CA VAL A 513 -18.87 23.63 5.16
C VAL A 513 -18.19 24.73 5.98
N THR A 514 -17.69 24.40 7.18
CA THR A 514 -16.89 25.34 8.00
C THR A 514 -15.57 25.70 7.32
N PHE A 515 -14.92 24.76 6.63
CA PHE A 515 -13.68 25.02 5.89
C PHE A 515 -13.91 26.00 4.72
N ILE A 516 -14.93 25.79 3.88
CA ILE A 516 -15.23 26.72 2.78
C ILE A 516 -15.64 28.10 3.32
N LYS A 517 -16.40 28.17 4.42
CA LYS A 517 -16.71 29.45 5.10
C LYS A 517 -15.45 30.14 5.67
N LYS A 518 -14.46 29.40 6.18
CA LYS A 518 -13.14 29.93 6.61
C LYS A 518 -12.34 30.46 5.43
N MET A 519 -12.33 29.72 4.31
CA MET A 519 -11.68 30.12 3.06
C MET A 519 -12.28 31.44 2.51
N GLN A 520 -13.59 31.51 2.35
CA GLN A 520 -14.29 32.72 1.85
C GLN A 520 -14.11 33.96 2.75
N LYS A 521 -13.87 33.79 4.05
CA LYS A 521 -13.59 34.88 5.00
C LYS A 521 -12.11 35.31 5.06
N THR A 522 -11.20 34.63 4.37
CA THR A 522 -9.76 34.96 4.38
C THR A 522 -9.48 36.02 3.32
N LYS A 523 -9.16 37.26 3.74
CA LYS A 523 -9.13 38.48 2.88
C LYS A 523 -8.57 38.29 1.46
N GLU A 524 -7.40 37.66 1.32
CA GLU A 524 -6.72 37.46 0.03
C GLU A 524 -7.48 36.55 -0.96
N ILE A 525 -8.33 35.64 -0.46
CA ILE A 525 -8.84 34.51 -1.27
C ILE A 525 -10.01 34.91 -2.17
N PRO A 526 -11.03 35.70 -1.72
CA PRO A 526 -12.07 36.22 -2.61
C PRO A 526 -11.51 37.08 -3.75
N GLU A 527 -10.47 37.88 -3.49
CA GLU A 527 -9.80 38.68 -4.50
C GLU A 527 -9.02 37.80 -5.50
N TYR A 528 -8.24 36.83 -5.01
CA TYR A 528 -7.54 35.87 -5.85
C TYR A 528 -8.49 35.05 -6.75
N LEU A 529 -9.65 34.62 -6.22
CA LEU A 529 -10.70 33.94 -6.98
C LEU A 529 -11.35 34.87 -8.02
N LYS A 530 -11.65 36.13 -7.66
CA LYS A 530 -12.18 37.15 -8.57
C LYS A 530 -11.21 37.43 -9.72
N ASN A 531 -9.90 37.50 -9.47
CA ASN A 531 -8.90 37.67 -10.52
C ASN A 531 -8.83 36.47 -11.48
N TRP A 532 -9.23 35.27 -11.03
CA TRP A 532 -9.41 34.08 -11.85
C TRP A 532 -10.82 33.92 -12.44
N ASN A 533 -11.73 34.88 -12.23
CA ASN A 533 -13.14 34.80 -12.63
C ASN A 533 -13.89 33.57 -12.06
N MET A 534 -13.40 33.02 -10.95
CA MET A 534 -13.95 31.84 -10.30
C MET A 534 -14.79 32.21 -9.08
N ASN A 535 -15.83 31.41 -8.82
CA ASN A 535 -16.50 31.36 -7.52
C ASN A 535 -16.64 29.90 -7.04
N ILE A 536 -16.83 29.72 -5.73
CA ILE A 536 -17.08 28.42 -5.11
C ILE A 536 -18.40 28.51 -4.36
N ASN A 537 -19.38 27.69 -4.74
CA ASN A 537 -20.65 27.59 -4.03
C ASN A 537 -20.39 27.08 -2.59
N PRO A 538 -20.81 27.81 -1.53
CA PRO A 538 -20.59 27.36 -0.15
C PRO A 538 -21.52 26.23 0.30
N LYS A 539 -22.53 25.87 -0.50
CA LYS A 539 -23.37 24.68 -0.29
C LYS A 539 -22.71 23.46 -0.94
N LEU A 540 -22.84 22.31 -0.28
CA LEU A 540 -22.44 21.02 -0.86
C LEU A 540 -23.34 20.69 -2.05
N GLU A 541 -22.77 19.99 -3.02
CA GLU A 541 -23.51 19.47 -4.16
C GLU A 541 -24.45 18.35 -3.71
N LYS A 542 -25.74 18.51 -4.03
CA LYS A 542 -26.76 17.48 -3.87
C LYS A 542 -26.90 16.69 -5.16
N VAL A 543 -27.13 15.38 -5.05
CA VAL A 543 -27.27 14.48 -6.20
C VAL A 543 -28.51 13.59 -6.06
N PRO A 544 -29.28 13.37 -7.14
CA PRO A 544 -30.30 12.33 -7.17
C PRO A 544 -29.63 10.96 -7.20
N ALA A 545 -30.23 10.00 -6.51
CA ALA A 545 -29.70 8.66 -6.33
C ALA A 545 -30.84 7.64 -6.19
N ARG A 546 -30.54 6.36 -6.39
CA ARG A 546 -31.52 5.26 -6.28
C ARG A 546 -31.02 4.19 -5.33
N ILE A 547 -31.86 3.75 -4.40
CA ILE A 547 -31.62 2.54 -3.59
C ILE A 547 -32.14 1.33 -4.37
N LEU A 548 -31.23 0.48 -4.84
CA LEU A 548 -31.57 -0.81 -5.42
C LEU A 548 -32.12 -1.77 -4.35
N SER A 549 -33.17 -2.51 -4.67
CA SER A 549 -33.64 -3.61 -3.84
C SER A 549 -32.54 -4.68 -3.66
N PRO A 550 -32.25 -5.15 -2.44
CA PRO A 550 -31.30 -6.24 -2.25
C PRO A 550 -31.87 -7.56 -2.81
N PRO A 551 -31.05 -8.43 -3.42
CA PRO A 551 -31.49 -9.73 -3.91
C PRO A 551 -31.83 -10.67 -2.75
N GLU A 552 -32.70 -11.65 -3.02
CA GLU A 552 -32.93 -12.77 -2.11
C GLU A 552 -31.65 -13.62 -1.98
N ILE A 553 -31.24 -13.89 -0.73
CA ILE A 553 -30.14 -14.80 -0.43
C ILE A 553 -30.70 -16.22 -0.29
N ILE A 554 -30.42 -17.08 -1.26
CA ILE A 554 -30.89 -18.47 -1.33
C ILE A 554 -29.87 -19.34 -0.59
N LEU A 555 -30.24 -19.82 0.60
CA LEU A 555 -29.40 -20.70 1.42
C LEU A 555 -29.51 -22.15 0.97
N ASN A 556 -30.71 -22.58 0.57
CA ASN A 556 -31.01 -23.84 -0.09
C ASN A 556 -32.36 -23.72 -0.82
N GLU A 557 -32.82 -24.80 -1.46
CA GLU A 557 -34.08 -24.87 -2.23
C GLU A 557 -35.32 -24.37 -1.49
N ARG A 558 -35.37 -24.51 -0.16
CA ARG A 558 -36.54 -24.15 0.67
C ARG A 558 -36.36 -22.85 1.46
N ILE A 559 -35.13 -22.36 1.60
CA ILE A 559 -34.81 -21.26 2.52
C ILE A 559 -34.16 -20.11 1.74
N LYS A 560 -34.96 -19.05 1.59
CA LYS A 560 -34.52 -17.72 1.18
C LYS A 560 -34.52 -16.78 2.38
N VAL A 561 -33.57 -15.83 2.41
CA VAL A 561 -33.51 -14.79 3.44
C VAL A 561 -33.14 -13.44 2.82
N ASN A 562 -33.57 -12.35 3.46
CA ASN A 562 -33.12 -11.00 3.15
C ASN A 562 -32.01 -10.60 4.14
N GLY A 563 -31.02 -9.81 3.72
CA GLY A 563 -29.98 -9.27 4.61
C GLY A 563 -30.46 -8.14 5.54
N GLY A 564 -31.67 -7.62 5.33
CA GLY A 564 -32.21 -6.47 6.07
C GLY A 564 -31.44 -5.17 5.80
N PRO A 565 -31.75 -4.08 6.53
CA PRO A 565 -31.09 -2.77 6.34
C PRO A 565 -29.56 -2.82 6.62
N ASN A 566 -29.12 -3.79 7.41
CA ASN A 566 -27.71 -4.02 7.72
C ASN A 566 -26.99 -4.98 6.74
N ALA A 567 -27.69 -5.49 5.72
CA ALA A 567 -27.18 -6.37 4.68
C ALA A 567 -26.35 -7.56 5.21
N ASN A 568 -26.91 -8.29 6.18
CA ASN A 568 -26.23 -9.32 6.98
C ASN A 568 -27.17 -10.50 7.32
N TRP A 569 -26.84 -11.70 6.83
CA TRP A 569 -27.60 -12.95 7.00
C TRP A 569 -26.91 -13.96 7.94
N THR A 570 -25.90 -13.51 8.71
CA THR A 570 -25.15 -14.34 9.68
C THR A 570 -26.03 -15.10 10.70
N PRO A 571 -27.19 -14.61 11.17
CA PRO A 571 -28.05 -15.39 12.06
C PRO A 571 -28.61 -16.64 11.37
N SER A 572 -29.21 -16.49 10.20
CA SER A 572 -29.88 -17.55 9.44
C SER A 572 -28.91 -18.67 9.01
N MET A 573 -27.67 -18.31 8.68
CA MET A 573 -26.60 -19.26 8.33
C MET A 573 -26.30 -20.31 9.42
N LYS A 574 -26.66 -20.07 10.69
CA LYS A 574 -26.29 -20.96 11.82
C LYS A 574 -27.27 -22.12 12.03
N SER A 575 -28.52 -21.94 11.61
CA SER A 575 -29.64 -22.85 11.90
C SER A 575 -30.14 -23.60 10.66
N THR A 576 -29.51 -23.39 9.50
CA THR A 576 -30.02 -23.85 8.21
C THR A 576 -28.95 -24.56 7.38
N LYS A 577 -29.36 -25.61 6.65
CA LYS A 577 -28.49 -26.33 5.72
C LYS A 577 -28.04 -25.38 4.59
N ILE A 578 -26.73 -25.32 4.35
CA ILE A 578 -26.14 -24.49 3.29
C ILE A 578 -26.32 -25.11 1.89
N LEU A 579 -26.01 -24.34 0.84
CA LEU A 579 -26.33 -24.68 -0.54
C LEU A 579 -25.62 -25.95 -1.04
N SER A 580 -24.32 -26.08 -0.78
CA SER A 580 -23.50 -27.25 -1.11
C SER A 580 -22.57 -27.59 0.06
N PRO A 581 -23.08 -28.34 1.06
CA PRO A 581 -22.30 -28.78 2.21
C PRO A 581 -21.41 -29.96 1.86
N GLN A 582 -20.25 -30.03 2.51
CA GLN A 582 -19.17 -30.97 2.20
C GLN A 582 -18.93 -31.96 3.35
N LYS A 583 -18.30 -33.10 3.02
CA LYS A 583 -18.07 -34.22 3.94
C LYS A 583 -16.58 -34.43 4.19
N PHE A 584 -16.09 -33.96 5.33
CA PHE A 584 -14.72 -34.17 5.80
C PHE A 584 -14.61 -35.57 6.45
N SER A 585 -14.28 -36.56 5.64
CA SER A 585 -14.17 -37.97 6.03
C SER A 585 -12.75 -38.34 6.49
N LYS A 586 -11.72 -37.72 5.89
CA LYS A 586 -10.30 -37.88 6.21
C LYS A 586 -9.65 -36.51 6.31
N TRP A 587 -9.78 -35.87 7.47
CA TRP A 587 -9.13 -34.59 7.76
C TRP A 587 -8.15 -34.71 8.94
N ILE A 588 -7.14 -33.86 8.93
CA ILE A 588 -5.98 -33.94 9.85
C ILE A 588 -5.93 -32.69 10.71
N LEU A 589 -5.72 -32.85 12.01
CA LEU A 589 -5.61 -31.76 12.97
C LEU A 589 -4.23 -31.78 13.65
N ILE A 590 -3.36 -30.85 13.23
CA ILE A 590 -1.99 -30.72 13.74
C ILE A 590 -1.93 -29.60 14.79
N TYR A 591 -1.42 -29.90 15.98
CA TYR A 591 -1.33 -28.93 17.08
C TYR A 591 -0.12 -29.19 18.00
N PRO A 592 0.45 -28.14 18.61
CA PRO A 592 1.53 -28.29 19.58
C PRO A 592 1.01 -28.79 20.93
N HIS A 593 1.87 -29.48 21.67
CA HIS A 593 1.56 -30.05 23.00
C HIS A 593 0.90 -29.04 23.98
N LYS A 594 1.32 -27.78 23.97
CA LYS A 594 0.74 -26.71 24.81
C LYS A 594 -0.73 -26.38 24.46
N SER A 595 -1.16 -26.67 23.24
CA SER A 595 -2.51 -26.44 22.74
C SER A 595 -3.46 -27.63 22.93
N GLN A 596 -3.00 -28.78 23.47
CA GLN A 596 -3.80 -30.01 23.54
C GLN A 596 -5.09 -29.86 24.38
N LYS A 597 -5.03 -29.17 25.52
CA LYS A 597 -6.19 -29.03 26.44
C LYS A 597 -7.48 -28.50 25.77
N PRO A 598 -7.48 -27.43 24.95
CA PRO A 598 -8.68 -26.97 24.24
C PRO A 598 -9.09 -27.78 22.98
N ILE A 599 -8.33 -28.79 22.53
CA ILE A 599 -8.63 -29.47 21.25
C ILE A 599 -9.95 -30.24 21.28
N SER A 600 -10.21 -31.04 22.30
CA SER A 600 -11.46 -31.81 22.41
C SER A 600 -12.71 -30.91 22.40
N GLY A 601 -12.65 -29.79 23.14
CA GLY A 601 -13.70 -28.76 23.14
C GLY A 601 -13.86 -28.07 21.78
N PHE A 602 -12.76 -27.83 21.04
CA PHE A 602 -12.79 -27.30 19.68
C PHE A 602 -13.44 -28.28 18.70
N ILE A 603 -13.04 -29.56 18.70
CA ILE A 603 -13.62 -30.60 17.82
C ILE A 603 -15.12 -30.76 18.09
N SER A 604 -15.50 -30.92 19.35
CA SER A 604 -16.91 -31.03 19.77
C SER A 604 -17.74 -29.81 19.35
N THR A 605 -17.21 -28.59 19.55
CA THR A 605 -17.88 -27.37 19.10
C THR A 605 -17.99 -27.30 17.58
N LEU A 606 -16.94 -27.68 16.83
CA LEU A 606 -16.92 -27.68 15.38
C LEU A 606 -17.99 -28.62 14.80
N MET A 607 -18.08 -29.85 15.31
CA MET A 607 -19.12 -30.81 14.93
C MET A 607 -20.52 -30.30 15.29
N LYS A 608 -20.69 -29.70 16.48
CA LYS A 608 -21.97 -29.15 16.96
C LYS A 608 -22.50 -28.01 16.08
N VAL A 609 -21.64 -27.13 15.56
CA VAL A 609 -22.06 -26.06 14.63
C VAL A 609 -22.19 -26.54 13.18
N ALA A 610 -21.40 -27.54 12.77
CA ALA A 610 -21.44 -28.08 11.41
C ALA A 610 -22.75 -28.82 11.10
N LYS A 611 -23.28 -29.58 12.09
CA LYS A 611 -24.51 -30.38 11.96
C LYS A 611 -25.74 -29.60 11.41
N PRO A 612 -26.19 -28.47 11.98
CA PRO A 612 -27.33 -27.71 11.44
C PRO A 612 -27.05 -27.11 10.05
N MET A 613 -25.78 -26.79 9.75
CA MET A 613 -25.35 -26.35 8.42
C MET A 613 -25.30 -27.50 7.39
N GLY A 614 -25.47 -28.76 7.82
CA GLY A 614 -25.38 -29.96 6.99
C GLY A 614 -23.95 -30.37 6.63
N ILE A 615 -22.94 -29.67 7.15
CA ILE A 615 -21.52 -29.98 6.94
C ILE A 615 -21.17 -31.16 7.85
N PHE A 616 -20.52 -32.19 7.31
CA PHE A 616 -20.13 -33.38 8.08
C PHE A 616 -18.64 -33.38 8.36
N PHE A 617 -18.26 -33.62 9.62
CA PHE A 617 -16.89 -33.92 10.04
C PHE A 617 -16.86 -35.28 10.73
N ALA A 618 -16.02 -36.19 10.23
CA ALA A 618 -15.57 -37.36 10.99
C ALA A 618 -14.65 -36.92 12.16
N ASN A 619 -14.26 -37.85 13.02
CA ASN A 619 -13.16 -37.61 13.96
C ASN A 619 -11.87 -37.30 13.17
N PRO A 620 -11.11 -36.24 13.52
CA PRO A 620 -9.86 -35.93 12.86
C PRO A 620 -8.80 -36.98 13.14
N ARG A 621 -7.83 -37.10 12.24
CA ARG A 621 -6.52 -37.64 12.59
C ARG A 621 -5.73 -36.57 13.34
N GLU A 622 -5.68 -36.70 14.67
CA GLU A 622 -4.90 -35.81 15.53
C GLU A 622 -3.39 -36.08 15.42
N VAL A 623 -2.59 -35.02 15.31
CA VAL A 623 -1.12 -35.10 15.20
C VAL A 623 -0.46 -34.08 16.12
N LEU A 624 0.20 -34.59 17.17
CA LEU A 624 0.85 -33.81 18.21
C LEU A 624 2.28 -33.42 17.80
N ILE A 625 2.60 -32.12 17.74
CA ILE A 625 3.99 -31.68 17.53
C ILE A 625 4.70 -31.34 18.85
N LYS A 626 5.94 -31.84 18.99
CA LYS A 626 6.82 -31.59 20.15
C LYS A 626 7.57 -30.25 20.04
N LYS A 627 8.02 -29.86 18.83
CA LYS A 627 8.75 -28.60 18.60
C LYS A 627 7.92 -27.63 17.74
N GLU A 628 7.80 -26.38 18.18
CA GLU A 628 6.95 -25.34 17.56
C GLU A 628 7.64 -24.63 16.35
N ASN A 629 8.17 -25.40 15.40
CA ASN A 629 8.89 -24.87 14.22
C ASN A 629 8.32 -25.40 12.89
N ALA A 630 8.68 -24.75 11.77
CA ALA A 630 8.15 -25.11 10.46
C ALA A 630 8.53 -26.53 10.00
N ASN A 631 9.77 -26.96 10.26
CA ASN A 631 10.30 -28.24 9.77
C ASN A 631 9.51 -29.44 10.30
N GLU A 632 8.96 -29.38 11.52
CA GLU A 632 8.10 -30.45 12.05
C GLU A 632 6.77 -30.56 11.28
N TYR A 633 6.14 -29.45 10.89
CA TYR A 633 4.96 -29.49 10.01
C TYR A 633 5.32 -30.05 8.64
N LEU A 634 6.45 -29.62 8.05
CA LEU A 634 6.88 -30.08 6.73
C LEU A 634 7.21 -31.59 6.72
N LYS A 635 7.80 -32.14 7.79
CA LYS A 635 7.99 -33.59 7.97
C LYS A 635 6.66 -34.35 7.98
N ILE A 636 5.64 -33.81 8.65
CA ILE A 636 4.29 -34.41 8.69
C ILE A 636 3.65 -34.40 7.30
N PHE A 637 3.77 -33.28 6.56
CA PHE A 637 3.20 -33.17 5.22
C PHE A 637 3.88 -34.10 4.20
N LYS A 638 5.19 -34.34 4.33
CA LYS A 638 5.94 -35.30 3.49
C LYS A 638 5.68 -36.77 3.83
N ASN A 639 5.01 -37.07 4.93
CA ASN A 639 4.77 -38.45 5.35
C ASN A 639 3.50 -39.00 4.69
N ALA A 640 3.66 -39.82 3.64
CA ALA A 640 2.57 -40.45 2.90
C ALA A 640 1.59 -41.27 3.77
N ASN A 641 2.10 -41.85 4.87
CA ASN A 641 1.28 -42.58 5.84
C ASN A 641 0.43 -41.65 6.71
N ILE A 642 0.64 -40.32 6.67
CA ILE A 642 -0.15 -39.30 7.35
C ILE A 642 -0.99 -38.49 6.35
N VAL A 643 -0.35 -37.88 5.35
CA VAL A 643 -0.99 -37.07 4.29
C VAL A 643 -0.90 -37.82 2.97
N ASN A 644 -2.03 -38.01 2.28
CA ASN A 644 -2.06 -38.61 0.94
C ASN A 644 -3.20 -38.01 0.11
N GLN A 645 -3.36 -38.49 -1.13
CA GLN A 645 -4.34 -37.99 -2.09
C GLN A 645 -5.81 -38.08 -1.61
N SER A 646 -6.11 -38.89 -0.59
CA SER A 646 -7.45 -38.98 0.01
C SER A 646 -7.67 -38.06 1.22
N THR A 647 -6.77 -37.11 1.49
CA THR A 647 -6.93 -36.12 2.57
C THR A 647 -7.83 -34.95 2.11
N ASP A 648 -8.96 -34.74 2.78
CA ASP A 648 -9.92 -33.67 2.45
C ASP A 648 -9.41 -32.28 2.84
N LEU A 649 -8.79 -32.18 4.03
CA LEU A 649 -8.46 -30.93 4.72
C LEU A 649 -7.34 -31.13 5.75
N ILE A 650 -6.43 -30.16 5.83
CA ILE A 650 -5.43 -30.07 6.91
C ILE A 650 -5.70 -28.81 7.76
N VAL A 651 -5.82 -29.00 9.07
CA VAL A 651 -6.01 -27.92 10.06
C VAL A 651 -4.76 -27.81 10.92
N CYS A 652 -4.13 -26.63 10.96
CA CYS A 652 -2.91 -26.35 11.71
C CYS A 652 -3.16 -25.33 12.83
N VAL A 653 -3.00 -25.75 14.09
CA VAL A 653 -3.08 -24.87 15.26
C VAL A 653 -1.71 -24.24 15.53
N LEU A 654 -1.53 -22.99 15.10
CA LEU A 654 -0.30 -22.24 15.29
C LEU A 654 -0.24 -21.65 16.71
N PRO A 655 0.91 -21.73 17.41
CA PRO A 655 1.02 -21.22 18.79
C PRO A 655 0.86 -19.69 18.86
N ASN A 656 1.36 -18.99 17.84
CA ASN A 656 1.39 -17.54 17.75
C ASN A 656 1.29 -17.09 16.27
N ASN A 657 1.21 -15.78 16.03
CA ASN A 657 1.12 -15.21 14.68
C ASN A 657 2.51 -15.03 14.02
N ASN A 658 3.31 -16.10 14.00
CA ASN A 658 4.60 -16.13 13.30
C ASN A 658 4.37 -16.26 11.79
N LYS A 659 4.66 -15.18 11.06
CA LYS A 659 4.47 -15.13 9.60
C LYS A 659 5.27 -16.22 8.87
N PHE A 660 6.54 -16.44 9.22
CA PHE A 660 7.38 -17.45 8.57
C PHE A 660 6.82 -18.88 8.70
N LEU A 661 6.23 -19.22 9.85
CA LEU A 661 5.56 -20.50 10.05
C LEU A 661 4.31 -20.64 9.17
N TYR A 662 3.48 -19.59 9.12
CA TYR A 662 2.31 -19.53 8.25
C TYR A 662 2.69 -19.63 6.76
N ASP A 663 3.70 -18.88 6.34
CA ASP A 663 4.23 -18.86 4.96
C ASP A 663 4.76 -20.24 4.56
N SER A 664 5.56 -20.89 5.42
CA SER A 664 6.12 -22.22 5.18
C SER A 664 5.01 -23.27 4.98
N ILE A 665 4.00 -23.27 5.87
CA ILE A 665 2.85 -24.17 5.77
C ILE A 665 2.04 -23.89 4.50
N LYS A 666 1.79 -22.61 4.17
CA LYS A 666 0.97 -22.24 3.02
C LYS A 666 1.67 -22.47 1.68
N SER A 667 2.96 -22.18 1.58
CA SER A 667 3.75 -22.47 0.38
C SER A 667 3.78 -23.98 0.12
N PHE A 668 4.13 -24.78 1.12
CA PHE A 668 4.20 -26.24 0.98
C PHE A 668 2.85 -26.87 0.60
N LEU A 669 1.77 -26.54 1.33
CA LEU A 669 0.43 -27.08 1.08
C LEU A 669 -0.33 -26.45 -0.11
N THR A 670 0.35 -25.63 -0.92
CA THR A 670 -0.22 -25.05 -2.16
C THR A 670 0.62 -25.38 -3.40
N CYS A 671 1.92 -25.64 -3.24
CA CYS A 671 2.86 -25.83 -4.36
C CYS A 671 3.52 -27.22 -4.41
N GLN A 672 3.57 -27.96 -3.30
CA GLN A 672 4.23 -29.27 -3.23
C GLN A 672 3.22 -30.38 -2.91
N GLU A 673 2.52 -30.27 -1.78
CA GLU A 673 1.44 -31.19 -1.39
C GLU A 673 0.10 -30.43 -1.33
N PRO A 674 -0.57 -30.23 -2.48
CA PRO A 674 -1.74 -29.33 -2.59
C PRO A 674 -2.99 -29.89 -1.91
N VAL A 675 -3.08 -29.68 -0.60
CA VAL A 675 -4.23 -30.05 0.23
C VAL A 675 -4.84 -28.77 0.83
N PRO A 676 -6.16 -28.55 0.66
CA PRO A 676 -6.86 -27.42 1.27
C PRO A 676 -6.54 -27.30 2.77
N SER A 677 -6.19 -26.08 3.21
CA SER A 677 -5.56 -25.89 4.52
C SER A 677 -6.09 -24.69 5.33
N GLN A 678 -6.24 -24.92 6.63
CA GLN A 678 -6.78 -23.95 7.59
C GLN A 678 -5.82 -23.73 8.77
N CYS A 679 -5.27 -22.51 8.87
CA CYS A 679 -4.47 -22.12 10.03
C CYS A 679 -5.36 -21.48 11.10
N ILE A 680 -5.20 -21.87 12.36
CA ILE A 680 -5.93 -21.32 13.51
C ILE A 680 -4.90 -20.94 14.59
N LEU A 681 -5.07 -19.82 15.29
CA LEU A 681 -4.19 -19.49 16.41
C LEU A 681 -4.65 -20.20 17.70
N SER A 682 -3.70 -20.73 18.47
CA SER A 682 -3.92 -21.35 19.79
C SER A 682 -4.79 -20.45 20.71
N LYS A 683 -4.45 -19.15 20.82
CA LYS A 683 -5.22 -18.17 21.59
C LYS A 683 -6.69 -17.99 21.16
N THR A 684 -7.04 -18.42 19.94
CA THR A 684 -8.41 -18.33 19.40
C THR A 684 -9.24 -19.54 19.83
N ILE A 685 -8.67 -20.76 19.82
CA ILE A 685 -9.38 -21.96 20.31
C ILE A 685 -9.56 -21.95 21.84
N SER A 686 -8.61 -21.36 22.58
CA SER A 686 -8.73 -21.21 24.04
C SER A 686 -9.81 -20.20 24.49
N ASN A 687 -10.39 -19.41 23.58
CA ASN A 687 -11.36 -18.37 23.93
C ASN A 687 -12.80 -18.92 23.97
N GLN A 688 -13.15 -19.59 25.06
CA GLN A 688 -14.47 -20.21 25.26
C GLN A 688 -15.64 -19.23 25.03
N LYS A 689 -15.53 -17.96 25.40
CA LYS A 689 -16.58 -16.95 25.18
C LYS A 689 -16.85 -16.65 23.68
N LYS A 690 -15.96 -17.05 22.76
CA LYS A 690 -16.09 -16.81 21.32
C LYS A 690 -16.03 -18.09 20.46
N ILE A 691 -15.76 -19.25 21.07
CA ILE A 691 -15.47 -20.50 20.34
C ILE A 691 -16.58 -20.93 19.37
N TYR A 692 -17.85 -20.81 19.75
CA TYR A 692 -18.99 -21.16 18.88
C TYR A 692 -19.02 -20.33 17.60
N SER A 693 -18.82 -19.01 17.71
CA SER A 693 -18.77 -18.08 16.57
C SER A 693 -17.53 -18.30 15.69
N VAL A 694 -16.40 -18.62 16.31
CA VAL A 694 -15.16 -19.02 15.63
C VAL A 694 -15.36 -20.31 14.83
N CYS A 695 -15.85 -21.38 15.46
CA CYS A 695 -16.08 -22.66 14.80
C CYS A 695 -17.11 -22.56 13.67
N THR A 696 -18.16 -21.74 13.84
CA THR A 696 -19.15 -21.48 12.76
C THR A 696 -18.45 -20.93 11.52
N LYS A 697 -17.63 -19.89 11.68
CA LYS A 697 -16.90 -19.27 10.57
C LYS A 697 -15.86 -20.20 9.96
N ILE A 698 -15.16 -21.01 10.79
CA ILE A 698 -14.20 -22.00 10.31
C ILE A 698 -14.90 -23.07 9.46
N ALA A 699 -16.02 -23.65 9.92
CA ALA A 699 -16.76 -24.66 9.17
C ALA A 699 -17.21 -24.13 7.79
N LEU A 700 -17.78 -22.93 7.73
CA LEU A 700 -18.14 -22.26 6.47
C LEU A 700 -16.91 -22.00 5.57
N GLN A 701 -15.80 -21.51 6.14
CA GLN A 701 -14.56 -21.22 5.40
C GLN A 701 -13.94 -22.50 4.82
N VAL A 702 -13.88 -23.61 5.57
CA VAL A 702 -13.30 -24.87 5.06
C VAL A 702 -14.20 -25.58 4.06
N ASN A 703 -15.53 -25.46 4.19
CA ASN A 703 -16.48 -25.92 3.17
C ASN A 703 -16.17 -25.30 1.79
N CYS A 704 -15.91 -23.99 1.77
CA CYS A 704 -15.49 -23.27 0.54
C CYS A 704 -14.15 -23.77 0.00
N LYS A 705 -13.18 -24.04 0.89
CA LYS A 705 -11.82 -24.44 0.52
C LYS A 705 -11.71 -25.80 -0.17
N VAL A 706 -12.68 -26.69 0.04
CA VAL A 706 -12.74 -27.98 -0.68
C VAL A 706 -13.62 -27.97 -1.93
N GLY A 707 -14.35 -26.88 -2.17
CA GLY A 707 -15.16 -26.66 -3.39
C GLY A 707 -16.67 -26.43 -3.15
N GLY A 708 -17.13 -26.52 -1.90
CA GLY A 708 -18.54 -26.30 -1.55
C GLY A 708 -18.96 -24.83 -1.58
N SER A 709 -20.27 -24.61 -1.62
CA SER A 709 -20.91 -23.30 -1.81
C SER A 709 -21.86 -23.02 -0.65
N LEU A 710 -21.92 -21.78 -0.16
CA LEU A 710 -22.68 -21.48 1.06
C LEU A 710 -24.11 -21.02 0.79
N TRP A 711 -24.28 -20.12 -0.16
CA TRP A 711 -25.55 -19.53 -0.59
C TRP A 711 -25.43 -19.08 -2.05
N LYS A 712 -26.54 -18.65 -2.66
CA LYS A 712 -26.53 -17.93 -3.94
C LYS A 712 -27.53 -16.79 -3.95
N VAL A 713 -27.57 -16.04 -5.06
CA VAL A 713 -28.57 -15.02 -5.34
C VAL A 713 -29.10 -15.22 -6.77
N ASN A 714 -30.31 -14.73 -7.05
CA ASN A 714 -30.79 -14.64 -8.42
C ASN A 714 -30.09 -13.46 -9.12
N LEU A 715 -29.36 -13.74 -10.20
CA LEU A 715 -28.71 -12.71 -11.02
C LEU A 715 -29.65 -12.30 -12.18
N PRO A 716 -29.61 -11.04 -12.66
CA PRO A 716 -30.57 -10.52 -13.64
C PRO A 716 -30.39 -11.04 -15.07
N ILE A 717 -29.45 -11.97 -15.33
CA ILE A 717 -29.15 -12.50 -16.66
C ILE A 717 -29.43 -14.00 -16.68
N GLN A 718 -30.37 -14.42 -17.54
CA GLN A 718 -30.82 -15.81 -17.66
C GLN A 718 -29.94 -16.66 -18.60
N GLU A 719 -29.21 -16.02 -19.52
CA GLU A 719 -28.33 -16.73 -20.46
C GLU A 719 -27.05 -17.26 -19.77
N PRO A 720 -26.40 -18.30 -20.32
CA PRO A 720 -25.14 -18.82 -19.79
C PRO A 720 -24.09 -17.71 -19.65
N THR A 721 -23.67 -17.40 -18.42
CA THR A 721 -22.87 -16.20 -18.12
C THR A 721 -21.69 -16.53 -17.21
N MET A 722 -20.50 -16.05 -17.56
CA MET A 722 -19.28 -16.21 -16.76
C MET A 722 -18.85 -14.86 -16.17
N PHE A 723 -18.50 -14.85 -14.88
CA PHE A 723 -18.01 -13.68 -14.17
C PHE A 723 -16.52 -13.83 -13.88
N ILE A 724 -15.71 -12.88 -14.34
CA ILE A 724 -14.27 -12.83 -14.10
C ILE A 724 -13.95 -11.66 -13.17
N GLY A 725 -13.08 -11.90 -12.19
CA GLY A 725 -12.48 -10.89 -11.33
C GLY A 725 -10.97 -10.91 -11.44
N ILE A 726 -10.37 -9.72 -11.51
CA ILE A 726 -8.94 -9.52 -11.70
C ILE A 726 -8.46 -8.46 -10.70
N ASP A 727 -7.44 -8.76 -9.91
CA ASP A 727 -6.76 -7.84 -8.97
C ASP A 727 -5.26 -8.14 -8.97
N VAL A 728 -4.43 -7.09 -8.90
CA VAL A 728 -2.97 -7.20 -8.88
C VAL A 728 -2.43 -6.82 -7.51
N CYS A 729 -1.60 -7.70 -6.93
CA CYS A 729 -0.86 -7.43 -5.71
C CYS A 729 0.62 -7.21 -6.02
N HIS A 730 1.15 -6.05 -5.65
CA HIS A 730 2.60 -5.82 -5.60
C HIS A 730 3.12 -6.13 -4.19
N ASP A 731 4.15 -6.96 -4.06
CA ASP A 731 4.88 -7.07 -2.79
C ASP A 731 5.76 -5.83 -2.60
N THR A 732 5.28 -4.90 -1.78
CA THR A 732 6.01 -3.67 -1.46
C THR A 732 7.20 -3.88 -0.52
N LYS A 733 7.47 -5.10 -0.02
CA LYS A 733 8.54 -5.37 0.95
C LYS A 733 9.77 -6.08 0.39
N GLN A 734 9.60 -7.01 -0.55
CA GLN A 734 10.73 -7.59 -1.30
C GLN A 734 10.91 -6.81 -2.62
N LYS A 735 11.93 -7.11 -3.43
CA LYS A 735 11.99 -6.63 -4.84
C LYS A 735 11.18 -7.57 -5.76
N ALA A 736 10.08 -8.14 -5.25
CA ALA A 736 9.38 -9.23 -5.90
C ALA A 736 8.44 -8.73 -7.01
N LYS A 737 8.13 -9.66 -7.91
CA LYS A 737 7.27 -9.46 -9.08
C LYS A 737 5.83 -9.15 -8.68
N SER A 738 5.10 -8.39 -9.50
CA SER A 738 3.65 -8.25 -9.34
C SER A 738 2.96 -9.60 -9.52
N VAL A 739 1.94 -9.91 -8.72
CA VAL A 739 1.11 -11.11 -8.87
C VAL A 739 -0.31 -10.70 -9.20
N ALA A 740 -0.76 -11.04 -10.41
CA ALA A 740 -2.17 -10.95 -10.78
C ALA A 740 -2.91 -12.18 -10.26
N GLY A 741 -3.99 -11.97 -9.50
CA GLY A 741 -4.96 -13.00 -9.15
C GLY A 741 -6.10 -12.98 -10.17
N LEU A 742 -6.42 -14.14 -10.73
CA LEU A 742 -7.46 -14.31 -11.75
C LEU A 742 -8.49 -15.32 -11.25
N VAL A 743 -9.76 -14.92 -11.17
CA VAL A 743 -10.85 -15.78 -10.69
C VAL A 743 -12.02 -15.69 -11.64
N SER A 744 -12.56 -16.82 -12.08
CA SER A 744 -13.68 -16.92 -13.02
C SER A 744 -14.75 -17.86 -12.47
N SER A 745 -16.04 -17.52 -12.61
CA SER A 745 -17.12 -18.44 -12.23
C SER A 745 -17.20 -19.63 -13.19
N THR A 746 -17.48 -20.82 -12.67
CA THR A 746 -17.76 -22.03 -13.49
C THR A 746 -19.26 -22.33 -13.60
N THR A 747 -20.12 -21.45 -13.08
CA THR A 747 -21.58 -21.52 -13.16
C THR A 747 -22.18 -20.13 -13.36
N SER A 748 -23.36 -20.06 -13.99
CA SER A 748 -24.10 -18.80 -14.17
C SER A 748 -24.61 -18.20 -12.86
N ASP A 749 -24.84 -19.00 -11.83
CA ASP A 749 -25.22 -18.51 -10.50
C ASP A 749 -24.02 -18.07 -9.63
N CYS A 750 -22.81 -18.07 -10.22
CA CYS A 750 -21.56 -17.61 -9.60
C CYS A 750 -21.25 -18.29 -8.25
N THR A 751 -21.59 -19.58 -8.12
CA THR A 751 -21.44 -20.34 -6.87
C THR A 751 -20.13 -21.13 -6.74
N ASN A 752 -19.48 -21.45 -7.86
CA ASN A 752 -18.19 -22.14 -7.94
C ASN A 752 -17.25 -21.41 -8.91
N PHE A 753 -15.94 -21.63 -8.75
CA PHE A 753 -14.91 -20.81 -9.38
C PHE A 753 -13.73 -21.64 -9.88
N TYR A 754 -13.18 -21.26 -11.04
CA TYR A 754 -11.86 -21.62 -11.52
C TYR A 754 -10.92 -20.43 -11.30
N SER A 755 -9.77 -20.67 -10.68
CA SER A 755 -8.84 -19.65 -10.23
C SER A 755 -7.41 -19.95 -10.68
N ASN A 756 -6.62 -18.91 -10.97
CA ASN A 756 -5.22 -19.01 -11.37
C ASN A 756 -4.46 -17.72 -11.02
N ILE A 757 -3.14 -17.74 -11.11
CA ILE A 757 -2.29 -16.55 -10.94
C ILE A 757 -1.37 -16.33 -12.13
N ILE A 758 -0.93 -15.09 -12.33
CA ILE A 758 0.15 -14.73 -13.25
C ILE A 758 1.18 -13.92 -12.48
N ILE A 759 2.39 -14.46 -12.35
CA ILE A 759 3.54 -13.72 -11.83
C ILE A 759 4.14 -12.91 -12.98
N GLN A 760 4.04 -11.59 -12.91
CA GLN A 760 4.46 -10.67 -13.98
C GLN A 760 5.99 -10.54 -14.03
N SER A 761 6.55 -10.00 -15.12
CA SER A 761 8.00 -9.97 -15.28
C SER A 761 8.64 -8.83 -14.49
N LYS A 762 7.97 -7.68 -14.39
CA LYS A 762 8.45 -6.47 -13.71
C LYS A 762 7.71 -6.25 -12.38
N SER A 763 8.34 -5.52 -11.46
CA SER A 763 7.72 -5.14 -10.18
C SER A 763 7.02 -3.79 -10.33
N GLY A 764 5.75 -3.70 -9.91
CA GLY A 764 4.88 -2.55 -10.19
C GLY A 764 4.25 -2.57 -11.58
N GLU A 765 4.35 -3.69 -12.30
CA GLU A 765 3.60 -3.96 -13.52
C GLU A 765 2.13 -4.20 -13.15
N GLU A 766 1.20 -3.44 -13.74
CA GLU A 766 -0.25 -3.51 -13.47
C GLU A 766 -1.02 -4.23 -14.60
N ILE A 767 -0.64 -4.02 -15.87
CA ILE A 767 -1.37 -4.50 -17.06
C ILE A 767 -0.95 -5.92 -17.46
N ILE A 768 -1.93 -6.82 -17.66
CA ILE A 768 -1.70 -8.27 -17.71
C ILE A 768 -1.59 -8.80 -19.15
N LYS A 769 -0.39 -8.72 -19.72
CA LYS A 769 -0.03 -9.13 -21.11
C LYS A 769 -0.16 -10.64 -21.44
N LYS A 770 -0.85 -11.46 -20.63
CA LYS A 770 -0.85 -12.94 -20.74
C LYS A 770 -2.21 -13.60 -20.45
N LEU A 771 -3.33 -12.89 -20.63
CA LEU A 771 -4.66 -13.40 -20.26
C LEU A 771 -5.16 -14.55 -21.15
N TYR A 772 -4.65 -14.75 -22.37
CA TYR A 772 -5.16 -15.76 -23.31
C TYR A 772 -5.30 -17.16 -22.71
N GLN A 773 -4.27 -17.66 -22.01
CA GLN A 773 -4.27 -19.01 -21.45
C GLN A 773 -5.22 -19.16 -20.25
N PHE A 774 -5.45 -18.09 -19.47
CA PHE A 774 -6.45 -18.11 -18.41
C PHE A 774 -7.84 -18.14 -19.01
N THR A 775 -8.17 -17.18 -19.87
CA THR A 775 -9.50 -17.03 -20.50
C THR A 775 -9.92 -18.28 -21.24
N ARG A 776 -9.01 -18.90 -22.01
CA ARG A 776 -9.25 -20.17 -22.70
C ARG A 776 -9.51 -21.35 -21.75
N LYS A 777 -8.84 -21.40 -20.59
CA LYS A 777 -9.11 -22.41 -19.56
C LYS A 777 -10.42 -22.16 -18.83
N SER A 778 -10.77 -20.90 -18.51
CA SER A 778 -12.04 -20.52 -17.90
C SER A 778 -13.25 -20.90 -18.78
N VAL A 779 -13.20 -20.59 -20.08
CA VAL A 779 -14.27 -20.98 -21.03
C VAL A 779 -14.43 -22.50 -21.09
N LYS A 780 -13.32 -23.26 -21.15
CA LYS A 780 -13.38 -24.73 -21.09
C LYS A 780 -13.95 -25.25 -19.78
N LYS A 781 -13.54 -24.70 -18.64
CA LYS A 781 -14.05 -25.09 -17.32
C LYS A 781 -15.54 -24.78 -17.13
N PHE A 782 -16.03 -23.72 -17.76
CA PHE A 782 -17.46 -23.42 -17.85
C PHE A 782 -18.19 -24.44 -18.75
N GLU A 783 -17.63 -24.75 -19.93
CA GLU A 783 -18.20 -25.72 -20.88
C GLU A 783 -18.23 -27.16 -20.33
N GLU A 784 -17.14 -27.62 -19.70
CA GLU A 784 -17.02 -28.91 -18.99
C GLU A 784 -18.18 -29.13 -18.02
N LYS A 785 -18.57 -28.07 -17.31
CA LYS A 785 -19.55 -28.10 -16.22
C LYS A 785 -21.00 -27.86 -16.66
N ASN A 786 -21.23 -26.89 -17.53
CA ASN A 786 -22.58 -26.48 -17.96
C ASN A 786 -23.01 -27.12 -19.29
N LYS A 787 -22.13 -27.90 -19.94
CA LYS A 787 -22.28 -28.49 -21.29
C LYS A 787 -22.57 -27.47 -22.40
N LYS A 788 -22.31 -26.19 -22.12
CA LYS A 788 -22.47 -25.04 -23.01
C LYS A 788 -21.40 -24.01 -22.64
N LYS A 789 -20.77 -23.38 -23.64
CA LYS A 789 -19.90 -22.21 -23.45
C LYS A 789 -20.73 -21.03 -22.90
N PRO A 790 -20.13 -20.08 -22.15
CA PRO A 790 -20.86 -18.88 -21.73
C PRO A 790 -21.16 -17.99 -22.94
N LYS A 791 -22.40 -17.49 -23.04
CA LYS A 791 -22.80 -16.49 -24.04
C LYS A 791 -22.34 -15.08 -23.65
N HIS A 792 -22.32 -14.78 -22.36
CA HIS A 792 -21.88 -13.49 -21.81
C HIS A 792 -20.69 -13.68 -20.87
N ILE A 793 -19.75 -12.74 -20.90
CA ILE A 793 -18.56 -12.71 -20.04
C ILE A 793 -18.44 -11.30 -19.46
N PHE A 794 -18.58 -11.20 -18.14
CA PHE A 794 -18.42 -9.94 -17.40
C PHE A 794 -17.09 -9.96 -16.66
N VAL A 795 -16.20 -9.00 -16.95
CA VAL A 795 -14.89 -8.86 -16.32
C VAL A 795 -14.91 -7.64 -15.40
N TYR A 796 -14.64 -7.87 -14.11
CA TYR A 796 -14.49 -6.80 -13.13
C TYR A 796 -13.01 -6.65 -12.74
N ARG A 797 -12.41 -5.55 -13.18
CA ARG A 797 -10.97 -5.27 -13.12
C ARG A 797 -10.64 -4.25 -12.04
N ASP A 798 -9.98 -4.71 -10.98
CA ASP A 798 -9.65 -3.93 -9.80
C ASP A 798 -8.14 -3.64 -9.77
N GLY A 799 -7.75 -2.43 -9.34
CA GLY A 799 -6.35 -1.98 -9.22
C GLY A 799 -5.89 -0.94 -10.26
N VAL A 800 -6.52 -0.87 -11.43
CA VAL A 800 -6.25 0.17 -12.45
C VAL A 800 -7.14 1.41 -12.25
N GLY A 801 -6.65 2.59 -12.63
CA GLY A 801 -7.44 3.83 -12.65
C GLY A 801 -7.88 4.26 -14.05
N GLU A 802 -8.71 5.31 -14.14
CA GLU A 802 -9.23 5.92 -15.38
C GLU A 802 -8.15 6.08 -16.49
N SER A 803 -6.98 6.63 -16.15
CA SER A 803 -5.88 6.85 -17.12
C SER A 803 -5.19 5.58 -17.64
N GLN A 804 -5.52 4.40 -17.11
CA GLN A 804 -5.00 3.11 -17.53
C GLN A 804 -6.02 2.29 -18.35
N VAL A 805 -7.26 2.76 -18.49
CA VAL A 805 -8.34 2.08 -19.24
C VAL A 805 -7.86 1.64 -20.63
N ARG A 806 -7.17 2.53 -21.36
CA ARG A 806 -6.57 2.25 -22.67
C ARG A 806 -5.83 0.92 -22.72
N TYR A 807 -4.85 0.75 -21.84
CA TYR A 807 -3.98 -0.43 -21.85
C TYR A 807 -4.73 -1.71 -21.47
N VAL A 808 -5.86 -1.61 -20.77
CA VAL A 808 -6.77 -2.75 -20.53
C VAL A 808 -7.50 -3.12 -21.83
N LEU A 809 -7.90 -2.15 -22.67
CA LEU A 809 -8.52 -2.43 -23.97
C LEU A 809 -7.52 -3.03 -24.97
N GLU A 810 -6.35 -2.41 -25.11
CA GLU A 810 -5.34 -2.81 -26.10
C GLU A 810 -4.64 -4.12 -25.77
N GLU A 811 -4.43 -4.45 -24.49
CA GLU A 811 -3.66 -5.62 -24.07
C GLU A 811 -4.57 -6.71 -23.46
N GLU A 812 -5.34 -6.38 -22.42
CA GLU A 812 -6.13 -7.36 -21.67
C GLU A 812 -7.36 -7.84 -22.47
N VAL A 813 -8.09 -6.93 -23.13
CA VAL A 813 -9.25 -7.28 -23.97
C VAL A 813 -8.83 -7.93 -25.29
N ALA A 814 -7.73 -7.51 -25.90
CA ALA A 814 -7.18 -8.17 -27.08
C ALA A 814 -6.82 -9.65 -26.80
N GLU A 815 -6.13 -9.93 -25.68
CA GLU A 815 -5.82 -11.29 -25.24
C GLU A 815 -7.08 -12.14 -24.97
N MET A 816 -8.14 -11.53 -24.43
CA MET A 816 -9.43 -12.20 -24.23
C MET A 816 -10.15 -12.51 -25.54
N LYS A 817 -10.24 -11.53 -26.47
CA LYS A 817 -10.81 -11.73 -27.81
C LYS A 817 -10.06 -12.84 -28.56
N ARG A 818 -8.72 -12.81 -28.54
CA ARG A 818 -7.86 -13.86 -29.13
C ARG A 818 -8.12 -15.25 -28.54
N ALA A 819 -8.45 -15.33 -27.24
CA ALA A 819 -8.81 -16.60 -26.61
C ALA A 819 -10.17 -17.13 -27.10
N PHE A 820 -11.14 -16.27 -27.39
CA PHE A 820 -12.43 -16.68 -27.96
C PHE A 820 -12.27 -17.23 -29.37
N SER A 821 -11.49 -16.56 -30.23
CA SER A 821 -11.17 -17.04 -31.59
C SER A 821 -10.42 -18.39 -31.63
N SER A 822 -9.89 -18.88 -30.50
CA SER A 822 -9.31 -20.23 -30.40
C SER A 822 -10.33 -21.36 -30.29
N PHE A 823 -11.63 -21.03 -30.27
CA PHE A 823 -12.74 -21.98 -30.31
C PHE A 823 -13.53 -21.80 -31.61
N LYS A 824 -13.88 -22.91 -32.27
CA LYS A 824 -14.78 -22.89 -33.43
C LYS A 824 -16.13 -22.25 -33.06
N ASP A 825 -16.62 -21.39 -33.96
CA ASP A 825 -17.92 -20.72 -34.00
C ASP A 825 -18.34 -20.07 -32.66
N TYR A 826 -17.42 -19.31 -32.06
CA TYR A 826 -17.59 -18.77 -30.71
C TYR A 826 -17.18 -17.29 -30.60
N SER A 827 -18.19 -16.43 -30.50
CA SER A 827 -18.04 -15.00 -30.22
C SER A 827 -18.98 -14.63 -29.04
N PRO A 828 -18.50 -14.68 -27.78
CA PRO A 828 -19.30 -14.32 -26.62
C PRO A 828 -19.39 -12.80 -26.47
N LYS A 829 -20.52 -12.33 -25.92
CA LYS A 829 -20.70 -10.95 -25.50
C LYS A 829 -19.78 -10.65 -24.31
N LEU A 830 -18.80 -9.78 -24.51
CA LEU A 830 -17.84 -9.36 -23.48
C LEU A 830 -18.19 -7.96 -22.96
N THR A 831 -18.21 -7.82 -21.63
CA THR A 831 -18.33 -6.55 -20.91
C THR A 831 -17.20 -6.42 -19.90
N VAL A 832 -16.54 -5.27 -19.84
CA VAL A 832 -15.42 -4.98 -18.92
C VAL A 832 -15.74 -3.76 -18.08
N VAL A 833 -15.64 -3.93 -16.76
CA VAL A 833 -15.94 -2.91 -15.75
C VAL A 833 -14.69 -2.71 -14.89
N ILE A 834 -14.16 -1.48 -14.87
CA ILE A 834 -13.09 -1.10 -13.94
C ILE A 834 -13.70 -0.84 -12.55
N VAL A 835 -13.01 -1.27 -11.50
CA VAL A 835 -13.48 -1.24 -10.10
C VAL A 835 -12.55 -0.37 -9.25
N GLU A 836 -12.90 0.88 -9.05
CA GLU A 836 -12.09 1.86 -8.32
C GLU A 836 -12.46 1.90 -6.82
N LYS A 837 -11.78 1.06 -6.03
CA LYS A 837 -11.99 0.96 -4.57
C LYS A 837 -11.25 2.00 -3.72
N ARG A 838 -10.55 3.01 -4.29
CA ARG A 838 -9.70 3.96 -3.54
C ARG A 838 -10.08 5.45 -3.68
N ILE A 839 -11.33 5.73 -4.03
CA ILE A 839 -11.89 7.07 -4.29
C ILE A 839 -12.08 7.97 -3.05
N LYS A 840 -12.21 9.28 -3.32
CA LYS A 840 -12.40 10.34 -2.31
C LYS A 840 -13.83 10.86 -2.19
N THR A 841 -14.67 10.56 -3.17
CA THR A 841 -16.13 10.72 -3.14
C THR A 841 -16.76 10.06 -1.91
N ARG A 842 -17.79 10.70 -1.34
CA ARG A 842 -18.59 10.27 -0.19
C ARG A 842 -20.04 10.70 -0.38
N PHE A 843 -20.97 9.93 0.19
CA PHE A 843 -22.40 10.20 0.16
C PHE A 843 -23.03 10.03 1.54
N TRP A 844 -24.02 10.87 1.85
CA TRP A 844 -24.81 10.78 3.07
C TRP A 844 -26.18 11.44 2.89
N ILE A 845 -27.08 11.16 3.82
CA ILE A 845 -28.44 11.71 3.86
C ILE A 845 -28.78 12.05 5.30
N ASN A 846 -29.27 13.26 5.57
CA ASN A 846 -29.66 13.74 6.91
C ASN A 846 -28.59 13.54 8.01
N GLY A 847 -27.30 13.56 7.65
CA GLY A 847 -26.17 13.31 8.56
C GLY A 847 -25.79 11.84 8.75
N GLU A 848 -26.54 10.90 8.17
CA GLU A 848 -26.33 9.44 8.24
C GLU A 848 -25.74 8.84 6.95
N ASN A 849 -25.20 7.63 7.06
CA ASN A 849 -24.60 6.92 5.92
C ASN A 849 -25.67 6.51 4.89
N ALA A 850 -25.38 6.72 3.60
CA ALA A 850 -26.20 6.19 2.51
C ALA A 850 -26.37 4.66 2.63
N SER A 851 -27.60 4.17 2.45
CA SER A 851 -27.96 2.77 2.71
C SER A 851 -27.32 1.79 1.72
N PRO A 852 -27.18 0.49 2.08
CA PRO A 852 -26.79 -0.55 1.13
C PRO A 852 -27.69 -0.56 -0.11
N GLY A 853 -27.09 -0.67 -1.29
CA GLY A 853 -27.79 -0.64 -2.58
C GLY A 853 -27.93 0.76 -3.18
N THR A 854 -27.47 1.83 -2.51
CA THR A 854 -27.51 3.20 -3.06
C THR A 854 -26.56 3.35 -4.26
N VAL A 855 -27.11 3.80 -5.39
CA VAL A 855 -26.40 4.09 -6.65
C VAL A 855 -26.48 5.58 -6.98
N VAL A 856 -25.37 6.14 -7.46
CA VAL A 856 -25.28 7.49 -8.05
C VAL A 856 -24.60 7.37 -9.42
N ASP A 857 -25.34 7.63 -10.49
CA ASP A 857 -24.88 7.54 -11.88
C ASP A 857 -25.03 8.87 -12.66
N SER A 858 -25.35 9.97 -11.97
CA SER A 858 -25.53 11.29 -12.58
C SER A 858 -24.88 12.41 -11.75
N VAL A 859 -24.90 13.64 -12.30
CA VAL A 859 -24.39 14.91 -11.74
C VAL A 859 -22.87 14.96 -11.53
N ILE A 860 -22.31 14.00 -10.79
CA ILE A 860 -20.90 13.86 -10.42
C ILE A 860 -20.17 12.70 -11.12
N THR A 861 -20.84 12.01 -12.04
CA THR A 861 -20.23 11.10 -13.02
C THR A 861 -19.51 11.89 -14.11
N LYS A 862 -18.56 11.25 -14.81
CA LYS A 862 -17.89 11.88 -15.98
C LYS A 862 -18.91 12.01 -17.12
N GLN A 863 -18.71 12.99 -18.00
CA GLN A 863 -19.69 13.31 -19.05
C GLN A 863 -19.75 12.25 -20.16
N ASP A 864 -18.59 11.71 -20.54
CA ASP A 864 -18.42 10.83 -21.71
C ASP A 864 -18.29 9.33 -21.34
N LEU A 865 -18.35 8.99 -20.05
CA LEU A 865 -18.21 7.61 -19.58
C LEU A 865 -19.56 6.98 -19.22
N PHE A 866 -19.64 5.66 -19.33
CA PHE A 866 -20.66 4.86 -18.66
C PHE A 866 -20.16 4.47 -17.26
N ASP A 867 -20.09 5.45 -16.36
CA ASP A 867 -19.68 5.28 -14.96
C ASP A 867 -20.84 5.36 -13.95
N PHE A 868 -20.68 4.70 -12.80
CA PHE A 868 -21.56 4.83 -11.65
C PHE A 868 -20.84 4.57 -10.33
N TYR A 869 -21.31 5.20 -9.26
CA TYR A 869 -20.94 4.88 -7.89
C TYR A 869 -22.00 3.97 -7.24
N LEU A 870 -21.56 3.01 -6.43
CA LEU A 870 -22.43 2.13 -5.64
C LEU A 870 -21.94 2.05 -4.19
N VAL A 871 -22.86 2.12 -3.23
CA VAL A 871 -22.64 1.84 -1.80
C VAL A 871 -23.27 0.46 -1.50
N PRO A 872 -22.52 -0.65 -1.61
CA PRO A 872 -23.11 -1.97 -1.46
C PRO A 872 -23.21 -2.43 0.00
N GLN A 873 -22.48 -1.81 0.94
CA GLN A 873 -22.30 -2.31 2.31
C GLN A 873 -22.70 -1.29 3.39
N SER A 874 -23.28 -1.77 4.49
CA SER A 874 -23.57 -0.94 5.68
C SER A 874 -22.28 -0.63 6.45
N VAL A 875 -22.14 0.61 6.95
CA VAL A 875 -20.98 1.09 7.70
C VAL A 875 -21.47 1.72 9.01
N HIS A 876 -21.08 1.10 10.13
CA HIS A 876 -21.57 1.44 11.47
C HIS A 876 -20.72 2.50 12.21
N GLN A 877 -19.53 2.84 11.67
CA GLN A 877 -18.61 3.83 12.26
C GLN A 877 -17.92 4.62 11.14
N GLY A 878 -17.94 5.95 11.27
CA GLY A 878 -17.47 6.88 10.24
C GLY A 878 -18.31 6.88 8.96
N THR A 879 -17.94 7.74 8.02
CA THR A 879 -18.63 7.86 6.72
C THR A 879 -18.34 6.69 5.78
N ALA A 880 -19.38 6.11 5.21
CA ALA A 880 -19.29 5.09 4.17
C ALA A 880 -18.51 5.60 2.95
N THR A 881 -17.70 4.72 2.35
CA THR A 881 -17.00 5.04 1.10
C THR A 881 -17.61 4.20 -0.03
N PRO A 882 -18.23 4.81 -1.07
CA PRO A 882 -18.71 4.08 -2.25
C PRO A 882 -17.57 3.34 -2.97
N CYS A 883 -17.92 2.46 -3.90
CA CYS A 883 -17.00 2.01 -4.95
C CYS A 883 -17.46 2.62 -6.28
N HIS A 884 -16.50 3.01 -7.12
CA HIS A 884 -16.73 3.56 -8.45
C HIS A 884 -16.56 2.44 -9.49
N PHE A 885 -17.42 2.42 -10.49
CA PHE A 885 -17.48 1.41 -11.54
C PHE A 885 -17.54 2.11 -12.89
N ILE A 886 -16.60 1.82 -13.79
CA ILE A 886 -16.55 2.40 -15.14
C ILE A 886 -16.70 1.26 -16.14
N CYS A 887 -17.74 1.28 -16.98
CA CYS A 887 -17.90 0.32 -18.07
C CYS A 887 -16.96 0.72 -19.22
N ALA A 888 -15.77 0.12 -19.26
CA ALA A 888 -14.71 0.46 -20.21
C ALA A 888 -14.91 -0.18 -21.60
N TYR A 889 -15.62 -1.31 -21.66
CA TYR A 889 -15.95 -2.00 -22.90
C TYR A 889 -17.28 -2.73 -22.74
N ASP A 890 -18.17 -2.64 -23.73
CA ASP A 890 -19.36 -3.47 -23.77
C ASP A 890 -19.75 -3.85 -25.20
N SER A 891 -19.82 -5.17 -25.42
CA SER A 891 -20.42 -5.78 -26.63
C SER A 891 -21.71 -6.52 -26.31
N SER A 892 -22.17 -6.49 -25.05
CA SER A 892 -23.44 -7.09 -24.66
C SER A 892 -24.65 -6.19 -24.94
N GLN A 893 -24.44 -4.87 -24.96
CA GLN A 893 -25.45 -3.81 -24.92
C GLN A 893 -26.30 -3.90 -23.64
N ILE A 894 -25.64 -4.01 -22.49
CA ILE A 894 -26.30 -4.08 -21.19
C ILE A 894 -26.81 -2.69 -20.77
N SER A 895 -28.08 -2.62 -20.36
CA SER A 895 -28.67 -1.43 -19.78
C SER A 895 -28.03 -1.08 -18.43
N ALA A 896 -27.89 0.21 -18.11
CA ALA A 896 -27.46 0.71 -16.79
C ALA A 896 -28.13 -0.02 -15.61
N ASP A 897 -29.46 -0.17 -15.61
CA ASP A 897 -30.18 -0.85 -14.53
C ASP A 897 -29.75 -2.32 -14.33
N ASN A 898 -29.54 -3.06 -15.41
CA ASN A 898 -29.10 -4.45 -15.32
C ASN A 898 -27.63 -4.53 -14.86
N LEU A 899 -26.74 -3.65 -15.35
CA LEU A 899 -25.34 -3.64 -14.92
C LEU A 899 -25.20 -3.24 -13.43
N GLN A 900 -25.98 -2.26 -12.98
CA GLN A 900 -26.02 -1.80 -11.58
C GLN A 900 -26.56 -2.90 -10.65
N LYS A 901 -27.71 -3.51 -10.98
CA LYS A 901 -28.29 -4.64 -10.24
C LYS A 901 -27.36 -5.86 -10.19
N LEU A 902 -26.74 -6.20 -11.31
CA LEU A 902 -25.78 -7.30 -11.43
C LEU A 902 -24.57 -7.07 -10.51
N THR A 903 -23.97 -5.89 -10.60
CA THR A 903 -22.81 -5.48 -9.78
C THR A 903 -23.15 -5.53 -8.28
N TYR A 904 -24.31 -4.99 -7.89
CA TYR A 904 -24.77 -5.06 -6.49
C TYR A 904 -25.04 -6.50 -6.04
N SER A 905 -25.64 -7.34 -6.90
CA SER A 905 -25.90 -8.75 -6.59
C SER A 905 -24.60 -9.54 -6.38
N LEU A 906 -23.58 -9.32 -7.22
CA LEU A 906 -22.26 -9.95 -7.07
C LEU A 906 -21.53 -9.52 -5.78
N CYS A 907 -21.83 -8.35 -5.21
CA CYS A 907 -21.32 -7.93 -3.90
C CYS A 907 -21.90 -8.75 -2.71
N HIS A 908 -22.88 -9.62 -2.94
CA HIS A 908 -23.45 -10.53 -1.92
C HIS A 908 -22.81 -11.93 -1.90
N LEU A 909 -21.98 -12.29 -2.90
CA LEU A 909 -21.52 -13.68 -3.09
C LEU A 909 -20.15 -14.01 -2.47
N TYR A 910 -19.57 -13.14 -1.63
CA TYR A 910 -18.26 -13.40 -1.02
C TYR A 910 -18.36 -14.23 0.27
N TYR A 911 -18.26 -15.54 0.15
CA TYR A 911 -18.51 -16.52 1.22
C TYR A 911 -17.74 -16.35 2.56
N ASN A 912 -16.64 -15.60 2.61
CA ASN A 912 -15.91 -15.35 3.88
C ASN A 912 -16.57 -14.25 4.74
N TRP A 913 -17.68 -13.67 4.28
CA TRP A 913 -18.49 -12.68 4.98
C TRP A 913 -19.98 -12.91 4.67
N SER A 914 -20.77 -13.27 5.68
CA SER A 914 -22.24 -13.48 5.57
C SER A 914 -23.01 -12.15 5.58
N GLY A 915 -22.64 -11.29 4.64
CA GLY A 915 -23.17 -9.96 4.39
C GLY A 915 -22.58 -9.38 3.09
N THR A 916 -23.01 -8.19 2.70
CA THR A 916 -22.45 -7.49 1.53
C THR A 916 -20.99 -7.06 1.73
N VAL A 917 -20.20 -7.10 0.66
CA VAL A 917 -18.84 -6.52 0.58
C VAL A 917 -18.76 -5.33 -0.39
N ARG A 918 -17.68 -4.55 -0.31
CA ARG A 918 -17.49 -3.30 -1.06
C ARG A 918 -17.25 -3.44 -2.57
N VAL A 919 -16.87 -4.62 -3.06
CA VAL A 919 -16.60 -4.92 -4.48
C VAL A 919 -17.22 -6.28 -4.83
N PRO A 920 -17.51 -6.56 -6.12
CA PRO A 920 -18.02 -7.86 -6.56
C PRO A 920 -17.19 -9.03 -6.03
N ALA A 921 -17.86 -10.14 -5.68
CA ALA A 921 -17.20 -11.28 -5.03
C ALA A 921 -15.98 -11.79 -5.81
N VAL A 922 -16.05 -11.82 -7.14
CA VAL A 922 -14.93 -12.22 -8.01
C VAL A 922 -13.68 -11.35 -7.83
N CYS A 923 -13.82 -10.02 -7.68
CA CYS A 923 -12.69 -9.12 -7.37
C CYS A 923 -12.15 -9.38 -5.96
N GLN A 924 -13.04 -9.56 -4.98
CA GLN A 924 -12.64 -9.82 -3.61
C GLN A 924 -11.95 -11.19 -3.45
N TYR A 925 -12.32 -12.19 -4.27
CA TYR A 925 -11.63 -13.46 -4.39
C TYR A 925 -10.27 -13.31 -5.12
N ALA A 926 -10.22 -12.58 -6.24
CA ALA A 926 -8.98 -12.29 -6.97
C ALA A 926 -7.96 -11.58 -6.07
N HIS A 927 -8.39 -10.59 -5.29
CA HIS A 927 -7.57 -9.89 -4.30
C HIS A 927 -7.09 -10.79 -3.16
N LYS A 928 -7.91 -11.76 -2.72
CA LYS A 928 -7.48 -12.75 -1.72
C LYS A 928 -6.42 -13.69 -2.26
N LEU A 929 -6.55 -14.09 -3.53
CA LEU A 929 -5.60 -14.95 -4.24
C LEU A 929 -4.28 -14.22 -4.53
N SER A 930 -4.34 -13.02 -5.12
CA SER A 930 -3.18 -12.16 -5.43
C SER A 930 -2.40 -11.85 -4.16
N PHE A 931 -3.08 -11.50 -3.06
CA PHE A 931 -2.47 -11.23 -1.77
C PHE A 931 -1.85 -12.48 -1.12
N LEU A 932 -2.52 -13.63 -1.12
CA LEU A 932 -1.94 -14.85 -0.55
C LEU A 932 -0.65 -15.26 -1.28
N VAL A 933 -0.69 -15.26 -2.61
CA VAL A 933 0.49 -15.65 -3.40
C VAL A 933 1.59 -14.59 -3.29
N GLY A 934 1.26 -13.31 -3.51
CA GLY A 934 2.20 -12.19 -3.48
C GLY A 934 2.74 -11.80 -2.10
N GLN A 935 2.14 -12.25 -0.99
CA GLN A 935 2.67 -11.99 0.37
C GLN A 935 3.15 -13.22 1.13
N SER A 936 2.81 -14.46 0.74
CA SER A 936 3.13 -15.65 1.55
C SER A 936 3.66 -16.86 0.78
N ILE A 937 3.45 -16.96 -0.53
CA ILE A 937 3.82 -18.16 -1.31
C ILE A 937 4.97 -17.87 -2.28
N HIS A 938 4.93 -16.72 -2.96
CA HIS A 938 5.97 -16.23 -3.89
C HIS A 938 6.36 -17.22 -5.01
N SER A 939 5.46 -18.14 -5.35
CA SER A 939 5.64 -19.26 -6.30
C SER A 939 4.36 -19.50 -7.09
N GLU A 940 4.46 -20.23 -8.19
CA GLU A 940 3.28 -20.81 -8.86
C GLU A 940 2.56 -21.83 -7.96
N VAL A 941 1.28 -22.05 -8.27
CA VAL A 941 0.32 -22.86 -7.49
C VAL A 941 0.00 -24.13 -8.26
N ASP A 942 -0.13 -25.26 -7.58
CA ASP A 942 -0.52 -26.52 -8.20
C ASP A 942 -1.98 -26.49 -8.70
N TYR A 943 -2.16 -26.95 -9.95
CA TYR A 943 -3.45 -26.93 -10.65
C TYR A 943 -4.58 -27.70 -9.95
N ARG A 944 -4.26 -28.66 -9.07
CA ARG A 944 -5.22 -29.45 -8.28
C ARG A 944 -6.05 -28.60 -7.30
N LEU A 945 -5.67 -27.33 -7.08
CA LEU A 945 -6.40 -26.36 -6.26
C LEU A 945 -7.20 -25.32 -7.06
N PHE A 946 -7.02 -25.22 -8.38
CA PHE A 946 -7.60 -24.14 -9.18
C PHE A 946 -9.14 -24.08 -9.14
N ASP A 947 -9.81 -25.23 -9.08
CA ASP A 947 -11.28 -25.35 -9.01
C ASP A 947 -11.85 -25.16 -7.57
N LYS A 948 -11.06 -24.62 -6.63
CA LYS A 948 -11.40 -24.48 -5.19
C LYS A 948 -11.08 -23.09 -4.65
N LEU A 949 -11.83 -22.64 -3.64
CA LEU A 949 -11.56 -21.38 -2.91
C LEU A 949 -10.49 -21.55 -1.80
N TYR A 950 -9.39 -22.24 -2.12
CA TYR A 950 -8.35 -22.67 -1.16
C TYR A 950 -7.66 -21.50 -0.43
N TYR A 951 -7.67 -20.31 -1.05
CA TYR A 951 -6.98 -19.08 -0.64
C TYR A 951 -7.72 -18.20 0.39
N LEU A 952 -8.88 -18.66 0.90
CA LEU A 952 -9.69 -17.92 1.88
C LEU A 952 -9.13 -17.86 3.31
#